data_AF-H9EZT7-F1
#
_entry.id   AF-H9EZT7-F1
#
_cell.length_a   1.000
_cell.length_b   1.000
_cell.length_c   1.000
_cell.angle_alpha   90.00
_cell.angle_beta   90.00
_cell.angle_gamma   90.00
#
_symmetry.space_group_name_H-M   'P 1'
#
loop_
_entity.id
_entity.type
_entity.pdbx_description
1 polymer ?
#
loop_
_entity_poly.entity_id
_entity_poly.type
_entity_poly.pdbx_seq_one_letter_code
_entity_poly.pdbx_strand_id
1 'polypeptide(L)'
;MALGKALATALALALAVLGSLSPGAQAGDCKGQRQVLREAPGFVTDGAGNYSVNGNCEWLIEAPSPQHQILLDFLFLDTECTYDYLFVYDGDSPRGPLLASLSGSTRPPPIEASSGKMLLHLFSDANYNLLGFNASFRFSLCPGGCRSHGQCQPPGVCACEPGWGGPDCGVQECSAYCGSHGTCASPLGPCRCEPGFLGRACDLHLWENQGAGWWHNVSAGDPAFSARIGAAGAFLSPPGLLAVFGGQDLNNALGDLVLYNFSANTWESWDLSPAPAARHSHVAVAWAGSLVLMGGELADGSLINDVWAFSPLGRGHWELLAPPASSSSGPPGLAGHAAALVDDVWLYVSGGRTQHDLFSSGLFRFRLDSTSGGYWEQVIPAGGRPPAATGHSMVFHAPSRALLVHGGHRPSTARFSVRVNSTELFHVDRRVWTTLKGRDGLQGPRERAFHTASVLGNYMVVYGGNVHTHYQEEKCYEDGIFFYHLGCHQWVSGAELAPPGTPEGRAAPPSGRYSHVAAVLGGSVLLVAGGYSGRPRGDLMAYKVPPFVFQAPAPDYHLDYCSMYTDHSVCSRDPECSWCQGACQAAPPPGTPLGACPAASCLGLGRLLGDCQACLAFSSPTAPPRGPGTLGWCVHNESCLPRPEQA
;
A
#
# COMPACT_ATOMS: atom_id res chain seq x y z
N MET A 1 17.71 70.00 -21.90
CA MET A 1 17.90 68.98 -22.96
C MET A 1 19.07 68.01 -22.71
N ALA A 2 20.00 68.28 -21.77
CA ALA A 2 21.12 67.37 -21.49
C ALA A 2 20.78 66.20 -20.52
N LEU A 3 19.85 66.39 -19.57
CA LEU A 3 19.46 65.34 -18.62
C LEU A 3 18.68 64.17 -19.27
N GLY A 4 17.86 64.45 -20.28
CA GLY A 4 17.05 63.42 -20.96
C GLY A 4 17.88 62.47 -21.84
N LYS A 5 19.02 62.94 -22.36
CA LYS A 5 19.94 62.11 -23.15
C LYS A 5 20.75 61.16 -22.27
N ALA A 6 21.14 61.60 -21.06
CA ALA A 6 21.88 60.77 -20.10
C ALA A 6 21.03 59.64 -19.51
N LEU A 7 19.74 59.89 -19.25
CA LEU A 7 18.80 58.88 -18.76
C LEU A 7 18.49 57.81 -19.83
N ALA A 8 18.37 58.23 -21.10
CA ALA A 8 18.15 57.31 -22.21
C ALA A 8 19.36 56.40 -22.49
N THR A 9 20.58 56.92 -22.34
CA THR A 9 21.81 56.12 -22.45
C THR A 9 22.03 55.19 -21.26
N ALA A 10 21.63 55.59 -20.05
CA ALA A 10 21.69 54.72 -18.86
C ALA A 10 20.65 53.58 -18.92
N LEU A 11 19.45 53.85 -19.44
CA LEU A 11 18.43 52.81 -19.66
C LEU A 11 18.83 51.85 -20.80
N ALA A 12 19.43 52.36 -21.88
CA ALA A 12 19.95 51.54 -22.98
C ALA A 12 21.14 50.67 -22.55
N LEU A 13 22.02 51.16 -21.67
CA LEU A 13 23.08 50.33 -21.06
C LEU A 13 22.53 49.33 -20.04
N ALA A 14 21.48 49.66 -19.27
CA ALA A 14 20.83 48.69 -18.38
C ALA A 14 20.11 47.56 -19.15
N LEU A 15 19.52 47.88 -20.31
CA LEU A 15 18.97 46.88 -21.23
C LEU A 15 20.03 46.12 -22.04
N ALA A 16 21.24 46.66 -22.21
CA ALA A 16 22.36 45.98 -22.86
C ALA A 16 23.22 45.14 -21.89
N VAL A 17 23.15 45.42 -20.57
CA VAL A 17 23.77 44.62 -19.49
C VAL A 17 22.82 43.52 -18.99
N LEU A 18 21.54 43.56 -19.36
CA LEU A 18 20.73 42.35 -19.57
C LEU A 18 21.22 41.66 -20.85
N GLY A 19 22.47 41.21 -20.83
CA GLY A 19 23.01 40.32 -21.83
C GLY A 19 22.04 39.17 -22.04
N SER A 20 21.86 38.80 -23.30
CA SER A 20 21.12 37.62 -23.75
C SER A 20 21.28 36.44 -22.79
N LEU A 21 20.32 36.29 -21.87
CA LEU A 21 20.04 34.99 -21.28
C LEU A 21 19.60 34.15 -22.46
N SER A 22 20.47 33.26 -22.92
CA SER A 22 20.08 32.20 -23.85
C SER A 22 18.75 31.64 -23.34
N PRO A 23 17.66 31.67 -24.11
CA PRO A 23 16.43 31.04 -23.65
C PRO A 23 16.79 29.59 -23.37
N GLY A 24 16.63 29.14 -22.12
CA GLY A 24 16.84 27.74 -21.76
C GLY A 24 16.06 26.85 -22.71
N ALA A 25 16.48 25.60 -22.90
CA ALA A 25 15.82 24.72 -23.86
C ALA A 25 14.34 24.52 -23.46
N GLN A 26 13.42 24.88 -24.34
CA GLN A 26 11.98 24.81 -24.08
C GLN A 26 11.32 23.89 -25.09
N ALA A 27 10.54 22.95 -24.58
CA ALA A 27 9.61 22.15 -25.36
C ALA A 27 8.17 22.54 -25.03
N GLY A 28 7.29 22.31 -26.00
CA GLY A 28 5.83 22.45 -25.85
C GLY A 28 5.13 21.33 -26.59
N ASP A 29 3.89 21.58 -27.01
CA ASP A 29 3.08 20.64 -27.80
C ASP A 29 3.88 20.00 -28.94
N CYS A 30 3.98 18.66 -28.88
CA CYS A 30 4.76 17.85 -29.79
C CYS A 30 4.12 17.76 -31.19
N LYS A 31 2.81 18.02 -31.31
CA LYS A 31 2.03 17.87 -32.56
C LYS A 31 2.22 16.51 -33.24
N GLY A 32 2.34 15.44 -32.44
CA GLY A 32 2.62 14.08 -32.88
C GLY A 32 4.05 13.83 -33.37
N GLN A 33 5.00 14.73 -33.10
CA GLN A 33 6.40 14.59 -33.48
C GLN A 33 7.32 14.55 -32.26
N ARG A 34 8.45 13.85 -32.39
CA ARG A 34 9.50 13.85 -31.37
C ARG A 34 10.22 15.20 -31.33
N GLN A 35 10.26 15.82 -30.16
CA GLN A 35 11.09 17.00 -29.91
C GLN A 35 12.39 16.59 -29.19
N VAL A 36 13.50 17.24 -29.53
CA VAL A 36 14.81 16.95 -28.94
C VAL A 36 15.37 18.21 -28.28
N LEU A 37 15.65 18.12 -26.99
CA LEU A 37 16.20 19.17 -26.13
C LEU A 37 17.67 18.86 -25.87
N ARG A 38 18.57 19.79 -26.20
CA ARG A 38 20.02 19.57 -26.14
C ARG A 38 20.71 20.61 -25.27
N GLU A 39 21.79 20.17 -24.61
CA GLU A 39 22.91 20.96 -24.10
C GLU A 39 22.64 22.01 -23.00
N ALA A 40 21.48 22.66 -22.96
CA ALA A 40 21.11 23.65 -21.95
C ALA A 40 19.98 23.13 -21.03
N PRO A 41 20.05 23.39 -19.71
CA PRO A 41 18.91 23.23 -18.81
C PRO A 41 17.69 24.00 -19.30
N GLY A 42 16.50 23.55 -18.90
CA GLY A 42 15.28 24.17 -19.40
C GLY A 42 14.00 23.53 -18.89
N PHE A 43 12.94 23.67 -19.69
CA PHE A 43 11.59 23.21 -19.35
C PHE A 43 11.03 22.34 -20.47
N VAL A 44 10.27 21.34 -20.07
CA VAL A 44 9.52 20.44 -20.95
C VAL A 44 8.07 20.40 -20.49
N THR A 45 7.17 20.59 -21.44
CA THR A 45 5.71 20.59 -21.23
C THR A 45 5.01 20.10 -22.49
N ASP A 46 3.78 19.61 -22.34
CA ASP A 46 2.89 19.24 -23.44
C ASP A 46 2.25 20.44 -24.16
N GLY A 47 2.49 21.67 -23.69
CA GLY A 47 2.04 22.90 -24.36
C GLY A 47 1.15 23.78 -23.48
N ALA A 48 0.42 24.69 -24.11
CA ALA A 48 -0.50 25.58 -23.42
C ALA A 48 -1.93 25.04 -23.48
N GLY A 49 -2.63 25.04 -22.35
CA GLY A 49 -3.98 24.50 -22.24
C GLY A 49 -3.95 23.01 -21.91
N ASN A 50 -4.94 22.26 -22.40
CA ASN A 50 -5.01 20.83 -22.16
C ASN A 50 -4.20 20.05 -23.22
N TYR A 51 -3.57 18.94 -22.82
CA TYR A 51 -2.81 18.09 -23.76
C TYR A 51 -3.69 17.54 -24.88
N SER A 52 -3.09 17.17 -26.01
CA SER A 52 -3.86 16.60 -27.14
C SER A 52 -4.47 15.24 -26.80
N VAL A 53 -5.75 15.03 -27.16
CA VAL A 53 -6.37 13.69 -27.18
C VAL A 53 -5.77 12.82 -28.28
N ASN A 54 -5.75 11.50 -28.10
CA ASN A 54 -5.03 10.53 -28.94
C ASN A 54 -3.55 10.92 -29.12
N GLY A 55 -2.99 11.55 -28.08
CA GLY A 55 -1.65 12.07 -28.06
C GLY A 55 -0.65 10.93 -27.99
N ASN A 56 0.38 11.02 -28.83
CA ASN A 56 1.52 10.13 -28.78
C ASN A 56 2.79 10.98 -28.96
N CYS A 57 3.23 11.58 -27.85
CA CYS A 57 4.23 12.62 -27.84
C CYS A 57 5.52 12.19 -27.18
N GLU A 58 6.65 12.48 -27.84
CA GLU A 58 7.98 12.17 -27.33
C GLU A 58 8.84 13.43 -27.17
N TRP A 59 9.45 13.59 -25.99
CA TRP A 59 10.47 14.60 -25.75
C TRP A 59 11.75 13.90 -25.28
N LEU A 60 12.80 14.01 -26.08
CA LEU A 60 14.12 13.49 -25.77
C LEU A 60 15.00 14.62 -25.20
N ILE A 61 15.49 14.43 -23.99
CA ILE A 61 16.51 15.29 -23.40
C ILE A 61 17.87 14.61 -23.58
N GLU A 62 18.83 15.31 -24.21
CA GLU A 62 20.21 14.85 -24.36
C GLU A 62 21.16 15.79 -23.62
N ALA A 63 21.88 15.24 -22.65
CA ALA A 63 22.87 15.97 -21.89
C ALA A 63 24.11 16.28 -22.73
N PRO A 64 24.94 17.28 -22.34
CA PRO A 64 26.15 17.63 -23.07
C PRO A 64 27.16 16.48 -23.22
N SER A 65 27.15 15.53 -22.30
CA SER A 65 27.99 14.33 -22.36
C SER A 65 27.29 13.15 -21.65
N PRO A 66 27.66 11.90 -21.98
CA PRO A 66 27.10 10.72 -21.31
C PRO A 66 27.52 10.57 -19.84
N GLN A 67 28.44 11.39 -19.34
CA GLN A 67 28.78 11.42 -17.91
C GLN A 67 27.81 12.24 -17.07
N HIS A 68 26.97 13.06 -17.71
CA HIS A 68 25.97 13.85 -17.01
C HIS A 68 24.75 13.01 -16.69
N GLN A 69 24.20 13.27 -15.51
CA GLN A 69 22.87 12.86 -15.13
C GLN A 69 21.86 13.93 -15.52
N ILE A 70 20.65 13.50 -15.85
CA ILE A 70 19.52 14.38 -16.13
C ILE A 70 18.57 14.32 -14.94
N LEU A 71 18.34 15.47 -14.32
CA LEU A 71 17.43 15.62 -13.18
C LEU A 71 16.17 16.31 -13.68
N LEU A 72 15.02 15.65 -13.50
CA LEU A 72 13.70 16.11 -13.90
C LEU A 72 12.85 16.42 -12.67
N ASP A 73 12.40 17.66 -12.56
CA ASP A 73 11.60 18.17 -11.45
C ASP A 73 10.26 18.71 -11.97
N PHE A 74 9.16 18.13 -11.50
CA PHE A 74 7.82 18.51 -11.94
C PHE A 74 7.33 19.78 -11.21
N LEU A 75 6.88 20.76 -11.98
CA LEU A 75 6.07 21.87 -11.47
C LEU A 75 4.65 21.41 -11.19
N PHE A 76 4.06 20.65 -12.11
CA PHE A 76 2.79 19.95 -11.94
C PHE A 76 2.67 18.77 -12.90
N LEU A 77 1.76 17.86 -12.57
CA LEU A 77 1.28 16.77 -13.39
C LEU A 77 -0.24 16.74 -13.20
N ASP A 78 -0.99 16.58 -14.28
CA ASP A 78 -2.44 16.54 -14.30
C ASP A 78 -2.90 15.78 -15.56
N THR A 79 -2.98 14.46 -15.46
CA THR A 79 -3.46 13.58 -16.54
C THR A 79 -4.68 12.78 -16.09
N GLU A 80 -5.51 12.34 -17.04
CA GLU A 80 -6.62 11.43 -16.73
C GLU A 80 -6.09 10.16 -16.07
N CYS A 81 -6.57 9.93 -14.86
CA CYS A 81 -6.15 8.79 -14.07
C CYS A 81 -6.52 7.46 -14.75
N THR A 82 -5.59 6.49 -14.79
CA THR A 82 -5.77 5.14 -15.37
C THR A 82 -5.72 5.08 -16.90
N TYR A 83 -6.02 6.17 -17.62
CA TYR A 83 -6.12 6.17 -19.08
C TYR A 83 -4.91 6.84 -19.75
N ASP A 84 -4.44 7.94 -19.16
CA ASP A 84 -3.38 8.76 -19.73
C ASP A 84 -2.10 8.71 -18.88
N TYR A 85 -0.97 8.47 -19.54
CA TYR A 85 0.31 8.21 -18.88
C TYR A 85 1.45 9.01 -19.48
N LEU A 86 2.28 9.55 -18.58
CA LEU A 86 3.61 10.02 -18.90
C LEU A 86 4.64 8.98 -18.44
N PHE A 87 5.29 8.33 -19.40
CA PHE A 87 6.40 7.42 -19.17
C PHE A 87 7.73 8.19 -19.21
N VAL A 88 8.63 7.87 -18.28
CA VAL A 88 9.97 8.47 -18.22
C VAL A 88 11.00 7.34 -18.28
N TYR A 89 11.86 7.37 -19.30
CA TYR A 89 12.88 6.35 -19.54
C TYR A 89 14.30 6.92 -19.39
N ASP A 90 15.21 6.10 -18.87
CA ASP A 90 16.66 6.35 -18.94
C ASP A 90 17.18 5.88 -20.31
N GLY A 91 17.46 6.80 -21.22
CA GLY A 91 17.86 6.49 -22.59
C GLY A 91 17.10 7.28 -23.66
N ASP A 92 17.26 6.90 -24.92
CA ASP A 92 16.68 7.58 -26.08
C ASP A 92 15.50 6.87 -26.75
N SER A 93 15.03 5.78 -26.15
CA SER A 93 13.90 5.01 -26.66
C SER A 93 13.14 4.31 -25.53
N PRO A 94 11.89 3.86 -25.78
CA PRO A 94 11.12 3.05 -24.82
C PRO A 94 11.73 1.67 -24.50
N ARG A 95 12.88 1.33 -25.10
CA ARG A 95 13.66 0.12 -24.76
C ARG A 95 14.65 0.34 -23.62
N GLY A 96 14.90 1.60 -23.23
CA GLY A 96 15.71 1.94 -22.07
C GLY A 96 14.98 1.61 -20.76
N PRO A 97 15.69 1.59 -19.62
CA PRO A 97 15.06 1.39 -18.32
C PRO A 97 13.93 2.38 -18.06
N LEU A 98 12.76 1.87 -17.65
CA LEU A 98 11.62 2.69 -17.23
C LEU A 98 11.88 3.19 -15.80
N LEU A 99 11.88 4.51 -15.64
CA LEU A 99 12.10 5.19 -14.36
C LEU A 99 10.79 5.51 -13.65
N ALA A 100 9.75 5.86 -14.40
CA ALA A 100 8.43 6.15 -13.86
C ALA A 100 7.32 5.97 -14.92
N SER A 101 6.13 5.59 -14.46
CA SER A 101 4.89 5.60 -15.24
C SER A 101 3.84 6.39 -14.46
N LEU A 102 3.71 7.66 -14.84
CA LEU A 102 2.99 8.68 -14.08
C LEU A 102 1.58 8.85 -14.64
N SER A 103 0.59 8.96 -13.76
CA SER A 103 -0.80 9.23 -14.11
C SER A 103 -1.51 9.91 -12.93
N GLY A 104 -2.52 10.73 -13.23
CA GLY A 104 -3.28 11.51 -12.26
C GLY A 104 -2.66 12.88 -11.97
N SER A 105 -3.04 13.45 -10.84
CA SER A 105 -2.65 14.83 -10.45
C SER A 105 -1.60 14.92 -9.32
N THR A 106 -1.10 13.79 -8.81
CA THR A 106 -0.08 13.86 -7.75
C THR A 106 1.30 14.08 -8.33
N ARG A 107 1.96 15.12 -7.83
CA ARG A 107 3.31 15.49 -8.23
C ARG A 107 4.31 14.40 -7.81
N PRO A 108 5.08 13.82 -8.74
CA PRO A 108 6.12 12.86 -8.39
C PRO A 108 7.34 13.55 -7.75
N PRO A 109 8.13 12.84 -6.95
CA PRO A 109 9.45 13.30 -6.52
C PRO A 109 10.40 13.41 -7.72
N PRO A 110 11.54 14.12 -7.58
CA PRO A 110 12.53 14.28 -8.65
C PRO A 110 12.96 12.93 -9.26
N ILE A 111 13.06 12.90 -10.59
CA ILE A 111 13.44 11.72 -11.37
C ILE A 111 14.82 11.95 -11.97
N GLU A 112 15.64 10.90 -11.96
CA GLU A 112 17.05 10.95 -12.34
C GLU A 112 17.34 9.90 -13.42
N ALA A 113 17.88 10.33 -14.56
CA ALA A 113 18.42 9.45 -15.58
C ALA A 113 19.95 9.53 -15.61
N SER A 114 20.58 8.37 -15.74
CA SER A 114 22.03 8.20 -15.58
C SER A 114 22.79 7.99 -16.90
N SER A 115 22.09 7.66 -18.00
CA SER A 115 22.70 7.41 -19.31
C SER A 115 23.14 8.68 -20.07
N GLY A 116 22.86 9.86 -19.53
CA GLY A 116 22.98 11.13 -20.24
C GLY A 116 21.86 11.39 -21.26
N LYS A 117 20.85 10.52 -21.32
CA LYS A 117 19.63 10.70 -22.11
C LYS A 117 18.38 10.37 -21.31
N MET A 118 17.31 11.11 -21.54
CA MET A 118 16.02 10.87 -20.90
C MET A 118 14.90 11.06 -21.92
N LEU A 119 14.06 10.04 -22.08
CA LEU A 119 12.89 10.09 -22.96
C LEU A 119 11.63 10.23 -22.11
N LEU A 120 10.86 11.28 -22.38
CA LEU A 120 9.51 11.47 -21.88
C LEU A 120 8.54 11.09 -22.98
N HIS A 121 7.60 10.20 -22.67
CA HIS A 121 6.60 9.71 -23.61
C HIS A 121 5.20 9.86 -23.01
N LEU A 122 4.43 10.82 -23.53
CA LEU A 122 3.03 11.01 -23.16
C LEU A 122 2.13 10.25 -24.14
N PHE A 123 1.32 9.35 -23.59
CA PHE A 123 0.27 8.65 -24.29
C PHE A 123 -1.09 9.05 -23.70
N SER A 124 -2.03 9.47 -24.55
CA SER A 124 -3.40 9.79 -24.15
C SER A 124 -4.44 9.15 -25.05
N ASP A 125 -5.61 8.87 -24.46
CA ASP A 125 -6.75 8.30 -25.16
C ASP A 125 -7.62 9.36 -25.87
N ALA A 126 -8.77 8.97 -26.42
CA ALA A 126 -9.60 9.85 -27.23
C ALA A 126 -10.40 10.91 -26.46
N ASN A 127 -10.44 10.87 -25.13
CA ASN A 127 -11.30 11.71 -24.30
C ASN A 127 -10.55 12.32 -23.10
N TYR A 128 -11.28 13.19 -22.39
CA TYR A 128 -10.96 13.70 -21.05
C TYR A 128 -9.50 14.14 -20.78
N ASN A 129 -8.96 14.96 -21.68
CA ASN A 129 -7.66 15.59 -21.50
C ASN A 129 -7.68 16.72 -20.45
N LEU A 130 -6.61 16.80 -19.66
CA LEU A 130 -6.40 17.78 -18.60
C LEU A 130 -5.16 18.66 -18.88
N LEU A 131 -4.62 19.36 -17.87
CA LEU A 131 -3.53 20.33 -18.06
C LEU A 131 -2.18 19.70 -18.44
N GLY A 132 -2.03 18.38 -18.35
CA GLY A 132 -0.84 17.68 -18.81
C GLY A 132 0.29 17.74 -17.81
N PHE A 133 1.45 18.23 -18.21
CA PHE A 133 2.60 18.34 -17.32
C PHE A 133 3.48 19.54 -17.65
N ASN A 134 4.18 20.01 -16.62
CA ASN A 134 5.28 20.93 -16.80
C ASN A 134 6.40 20.53 -15.84
N ALA A 135 7.59 20.33 -16.40
CA ALA A 135 8.77 19.95 -15.64
C ALA A 135 9.99 20.75 -16.08
N SER A 136 10.85 21.08 -15.12
CA SER A 136 12.18 21.59 -15.39
C SER A 136 13.17 20.43 -15.45
N PHE A 137 14.18 20.54 -16.31
CA PHE A 137 15.31 19.61 -16.31
C PHE A 137 16.64 20.35 -16.22
N ARG A 138 17.61 19.72 -15.55
CA ARG A 138 18.99 20.19 -15.46
C ARG A 138 19.97 19.03 -15.60
N PHE A 139 21.21 19.38 -15.91
CA PHE A 139 22.32 18.44 -16.01
C PHE A 139 23.23 18.55 -14.80
N SER A 140 23.74 17.43 -14.31
CA SER A 140 24.75 17.41 -13.25
C SER A 140 25.75 16.29 -13.48
N LEU A 141 27.01 16.52 -13.12
CA LEU A 141 28.02 15.45 -13.06
C LEU A 141 27.93 14.66 -11.75
N CYS A 142 27.15 15.14 -10.78
CA CYS A 142 27.03 14.53 -9.47
C CYS A 142 25.69 13.80 -9.29
N PRO A 143 25.70 12.62 -8.62
CA PRO A 143 24.51 11.88 -8.18
C PRO A 143 23.42 12.77 -7.60
N GLY A 144 22.19 12.66 -8.13
CA GLY A 144 21.03 13.41 -7.65
C GLY A 144 21.19 14.94 -7.68
N GLY A 145 22.23 15.48 -8.33
CA GLY A 145 22.62 16.88 -8.21
C GLY A 145 22.87 17.32 -6.77
N CYS A 146 23.42 16.42 -5.95
CA CYS A 146 23.62 16.61 -4.52
C CYS A 146 22.35 16.93 -3.72
N ARG A 147 21.17 16.56 -4.25
CA ARG A 147 19.84 16.68 -3.61
C ARG A 147 19.56 18.06 -3.01
N SER A 148 20.17 19.13 -3.52
CA SER A 148 20.15 20.49 -2.95
C SER A 148 20.70 20.63 -1.51
N HIS A 149 21.45 19.65 -1.04
CA HIS A 149 22.08 19.60 0.30
C HIS A 149 23.61 19.50 0.21
N GLY A 150 24.17 19.99 -0.88
CA GLY A 150 25.60 19.92 -1.13
C GLY A 150 26.01 20.63 -2.41
N GLN A 151 27.31 20.80 -2.57
CA GLN A 151 27.92 21.39 -3.75
C GLN A 151 28.57 20.30 -4.60
N CYS A 152 28.28 20.30 -5.91
CA CYS A 152 28.89 19.39 -6.84
C CYS A 152 30.31 19.84 -7.16
N GLN A 153 31.31 19.06 -6.74
CA GLN A 153 32.73 19.32 -6.98
C GLN A 153 33.26 18.43 -8.12
N PRO A 154 34.17 18.94 -8.97
CA PRO A 154 34.85 18.11 -9.96
C PRO A 154 35.62 16.97 -9.28
N PRO A 155 35.59 15.72 -9.78
CA PRO A 155 35.06 15.27 -11.07
C PRO A 155 33.60 14.74 -11.05
N GLY A 156 32.77 15.11 -10.07
CA GLY A 156 31.40 14.60 -9.93
C GLY A 156 31.08 14.07 -8.52
N VAL A 157 31.70 14.67 -7.49
CA VAL A 157 31.53 14.26 -6.09
C VAL A 157 30.75 15.34 -5.34
N CYS A 158 29.76 14.93 -4.56
CA CYS A 158 29.01 15.85 -3.72
C CYS A 158 29.76 16.14 -2.42
N ALA A 159 30.03 17.43 -2.17
CA ALA A 159 30.43 17.93 -0.87
C ALA A 159 29.19 18.36 -0.10
N CYS A 160 28.76 17.53 0.86
CA CYS A 160 27.51 17.75 1.58
C CYS A 160 27.61 18.87 2.62
N GLU A 161 26.50 19.57 2.79
CA GLU A 161 26.31 20.55 3.85
C GLU A 161 26.24 19.85 5.22
N PRO A 162 26.57 20.55 6.33
CA PRO A 162 26.49 19.95 7.67
C PRO A 162 25.09 19.39 7.96
N GLY A 163 25.02 18.16 8.50
CA GLY A 163 23.76 17.48 8.76
C GLY A 163 23.27 16.59 7.60
N TRP A 164 24.03 16.50 6.50
CA TRP A 164 23.74 15.66 5.34
C TRP A 164 24.97 14.85 4.91
N GLY A 165 24.72 13.70 4.30
CA GLY A 165 25.76 12.82 3.79
C GLY A 165 25.25 11.83 2.76
N GLY A 166 26.10 10.84 2.44
CA GLY A 166 25.89 9.93 1.32
C GLY A 166 26.43 10.48 -0.01
N PRO A 167 26.39 9.67 -1.08
CA PRO A 167 27.00 10.02 -2.37
C PRO A 167 26.28 11.16 -3.10
N ASP A 168 24.99 11.36 -2.82
CA ASP A 168 24.14 12.40 -3.39
C ASP A 168 23.66 13.43 -2.34
N CYS A 169 24.21 13.41 -1.13
CA CYS A 169 23.75 14.21 0.03
C CYS A 169 22.27 14.00 0.39
N GLY A 170 21.66 12.87 0.02
CA GLY A 170 20.28 12.54 0.36
C GLY A 170 20.08 11.95 1.75
N VAL A 171 21.16 11.57 2.45
CA VAL A 171 21.09 10.95 3.78
C VAL A 171 21.24 12.02 4.84
N GLN A 172 20.16 12.34 5.55
CA GLN A 172 20.22 13.21 6.72
C GLN A 172 21.03 12.54 7.84
N GLU A 173 21.90 13.29 8.51
CA GLU A 173 22.64 12.82 9.68
C GLU A 173 21.69 12.45 10.83
N CYS A 174 22.05 11.42 11.57
CA CYS A 174 21.25 10.89 12.66
C CYS A 174 20.96 11.93 13.76
N SER A 175 21.93 12.79 14.08
CA SER A 175 21.79 13.85 15.09
C SER A 175 20.64 14.82 14.80
N ALA A 176 20.21 14.94 13.53
CA ALA A 176 19.18 15.86 13.10
C ALA A 176 17.75 15.30 13.23
N TYR A 177 17.57 13.98 13.30
CA TYR A 177 16.24 13.34 13.35
C TYR A 177 16.05 12.37 14.52
N CYS A 178 17.13 11.88 15.14
CA CYS A 178 17.06 10.92 16.24
C CYS A 178 16.47 11.62 17.47
N GLY A 179 15.29 11.17 17.90
CA GLY A 179 14.55 11.77 19.01
C GLY A 179 15.21 11.51 20.37
N SER A 180 14.55 11.97 21.43
CA SER A 180 15.02 11.80 22.81
C SER A 180 15.11 10.34 23.28
N HIS A 181 14.42 9.43 22.59
CA HIS A 181 14.37 8.00 22.90
C HIS A 181 15.31 7.15 22.04
N GLY A 182 16.34 7.78 21.47
CA GLY A 182 17.27 7.10 20.60
C GLY A 182 18.70 7.59 20.72
N THR A 183 19.63 6.73 20.30
CA THR A 183 21.06 7.04 20.24
C THR A 183 21.62 6.69 18.86
N CYS A 184 22.40 7.59 18.28
CA CYS A 184 22.96 7.39 16.95
C CYS A 184 24.04 6.32 16.94
N ALA A 185 23.90 5.30 16.09
CA ALA A 185 24.94 4.28 15.91
C ALA A 185 26.23 4.86 15.30
N SER A 186 26.07 5.82 14.38
CA SER A 186 27.12 6.65 13.79
C SER A 186 26.48 7.92 13.20
N PRO A 187 27.26 8.95 12.80
CA PRO A 187 26.68 10.19 12.24
C PRO A 187 25.74 9.97 11.05
N LEU A 188 26.06 9.04 10.15
CA LEU A 188 25.23 8.66 8.99
C LEU A 188 24.50 7.32 9.21
N GLY A 189 24.58 6.75 10.40
CA GLY A 189 23.95 5.50 10.75
C GLY A 189 22.50 5.67 11.21
N PRO A 190 21.80 4.55 11.49
CA PRO A 190 20.46 4.58 12.05
C PRO A 190 20.47 5.08 13.51
N CYS A 191 19.33 5.62 13.94
CA CYS A 191 19.01 5.88 15.34
C CYS A 191 18.62 4.55 16.01
N ARG A 192 19.30 4.18 17.10
CA ARG A 192 18.98 2.98 17.90
C ARG A 192 18.01 3.36 19.01
N CYS A 193 16.84 2.75 19.01
CA CYS A 193 15.79 3.10 19.95
C CYS A 193 15.95 2.42 21.30
N GLU A 194 15.51 3.12 22.34
CA GLU A 194 15.25 2.53 23.65
C GLU A 194 14.16 1.44 23.55
N PRO A 195 14.17 0.43 24.43
CA PRO A 195 13.11 -0.58 24.46
C PRO A 195 11.71 0.06 24.52
N GLY A 196 10.82 -0.38 23.62
CA GLY A 196 9.45 0.14 23.53
C GLY A 196 9.26 1.26 22.52
N PHE A 197 10.33 1.79 21.94
CA PHE A 197 10.30 2.76 20.86
C PHE A 197 10.82 2.16 19.55
N LEU A 198 10.24 2.58 18.44
CA LEU A 198 10.63 2.21 17.08
C LEU A 198 10.58 3.40 16.13
N GLY A 199 11.02 3.14 14.90
CA GLY A 199 10.96 4.10 13.81
C GLY A 199 12.26 4.85 13.64
N ARG A 200 12.39 5.54 12.50
CA ARG A 200 13.63 6.25 12.13
C ARG A 200 14.05 7.24 13.21
N ALA A 201 13.09 7.93 13.82
CA ALA A 201 13.31 8.94 14.86
C ALA A 201 13.12 8.40 16.28
N CYS A 202 12.85 7.10 16.47
CA CYS A 202 12.44 6.52 17.75
C CYS A 202 11.23 7.22 18.38
N ASP A 203 10.27 7.61 17.53
CA ASP A 203 9.07 8.37 17.89
C ASP A 203 7.80 7.51 17.91
N LEU A 204 7.89 6.23 17.52
CA LEU A 204 6.78 5.27 17.58
C LEU A 204 6.86 4.50 18.89
N HIS A 205 6.02 4.87 19.86
CA HIS A 205 5.88 4.13 21.12
C HIS A 205 5.04 2.85 20.91
N LEU A 206 5.42 1.71 21.49
CA LEU A 206 4.72 0.43 21.28
C LEU A 206 3.75 0.07 22.41
N TRP A 207 4.03 0.48 23.65
CA TRP A 207 3.33 -0.04 24.84
C TRP A 207 2.29 0.91 25.44
N GLU A 208 2.10 2.08 24.86
CA GLU A 208 1.13 3.09 25.31
C GLU A 208 0.28 3.53 24.13
N ASN A 209 -0.74 4.36 24.34
CA ASN A 209 -1.59 4.88 23.27
C ASN A 209 -1.04 6.17 22.64
N GLN A 210 0.10 6.69 23.10
CA GLN A 210 0.70 7.90 22.52
C GLN A 210 1.00 7.72 21.02
N GLY A 211 0.60 8.69 20.19
CA GLY A 211 0.76 8.60 18.73
C GLY A 211 -0.21 7.64 18.03
N ALA A 212 -1.28 7.20 18.70
CA ALA A 212 -2.33 6.43 18.06
C ALA A 212 -3.06 7.26 16.99
N GLY A 213 -3.33 6.64 15.85
CA GLY A 213 -3.86 7.29 14.65
C GLY A 213 -2.81 7.99 13.79
N TRP A 214 -1.51 7.82 14.08
CA TRP A 214 -0.44 8.53 13.37
C TRP A 214 0.35 7.60 12.45
N TRP A 215 0.82 8.17 11.34
CA TRP A 215 1.85 7.59 10.50
C TRP A 215 3.25 7.96 11.00
N HIS A 216 4.15 6.97 10.94
CA HIS A 216 5.54 7.07 11.35
C HIS A 216 6.44 6.59 10.21
N ASN A 217 7.53 7.32 9.98
CA ASN A 217 8.59 6.89 9.07
C ASN A 217 9.51 5.91 9.82
N VAL A 218 9.59 4.68 9.35
CA VAL A 218 10.41 3.63 9.97
C VAL A 218 11.75 3.52 9.27
N SER A 219 11.76 3.52 7.94
CA SER A 219 12.97 3.58 7.13
C SER A 219 12.68 4.30 5.82
N ALA A 220 13.59 5.17 5.39
CA ALA A 220 13.48 5.87 4.12
C ALA A 220 14.82 5.81 3.39
N GLY A 221 14.87 5.01 2.33
CA GLY A 221 16.02 4.91 1.43
C GLY A 221 17.19 4.11 1.99
N ASP A 222 16.94 2.88 2.43
CA ASP A 222 17.98 1.96 2.87
C ASP A 222 18.58 1.22 1.65
N PRO A 223 19.92 1.21 1.45
CA PRO A 223 20.56 0.50 0.35
C PRO A 223 20.24 -0.99 0.28
N ALA A 224 19.96 -1.64 1.42
CA ALA A 224 19.58 -3.05 1.46
C ALA A 224 18.13 -3.30 1.06
N PHE A 225 17.29 -2.26 0.94
CA PHE A 225 15.89 -2.36 0.50
C PHE A 225 15.65 -1.55 -0.77
N SER A 226 15.87 -2.19 -1.92
CA SER A 226 15.57 -1.58 -3.21
C SER A 226 14.07 -1.34 -3.40
N ALA A 227 13.75 -0.27 -4.12
CA ALA A 227 12.38 0.12 -4.39
C ALA A 227 11.64 -0.92 -5.24
N ARG A 228 10.45 -1.34 -4.79
CA ARG A 228 9.74 -2.47 -5.37
C ARG A 228 8.22 -2.37 -5.27
N ILE A 229 7.54 -2.98 -6.24
CA ILE A 229 6.09 -3.18 -6.26
C ILE A 229 5.79 -4.69 -6.34
N GLY A 230 4.67 -5.12 -5.76
CA GLY A 230 4.18 -6.50 -5.92
C GLY A 230 5.07 -7.54 -5.23
N ALA A 231 5.85 -7.10 -4.25
CA ALA A 231 6.52 -7.99 -3.30
C ALA A 231 5.49 -8.55 -2.30
N ALA A 232 5.86 -9.62 -1.62
CA ALA A 232 5.10 -10.12 -0.49
C ALA A 232 5.99 -10.26 0.74
N GLY A 233 5.40 -10.15 1.92
CA GLY A 233 6.13 -10.23 3.17
C GLY A 233 5.20 -10.37 4.37
N ALA A 234 5.78 -10.75 5.50
CA ALA A 234 5.07 -10.92 6.75
C ALA A 234 5.97 -10.61 7.95
N PHE A 235 5.34 -10.25 9.07
CA PHE A 235 6.03 -10.10 10.34
C PHE A 235 6.16 -11.47 11.02
N LEU A 236 7.39 -11.87 11.35
CA LEU A 236 7.73 -13.17 11.91
C LEU A 236 8.00 -13.03 13.42
N SER A 237 7.24 -13.75 14.24
CA SER A 237 7.36 -13.71 15.70
C SER A 237 7.25 -15.12 16.30
N PRO A 238 8.30 -15.62 17.01
CA PRO A 238 9.68 -15.10 17.08
C PRO A 238 10.42 -15.17 15.72
N PRO A 239 11.50 -14.41 15.47
CA PRO A 239 12.28 -13.57 16.41
C PRO A 239 11.88 -12.07 16.46
N GLY A 240 10.89 -11.62 15.69
CA GLY A 240 10.48 -10.21 15.62
C GLY A 240 11.15 -9.47 14.45
N LEU A 241 10.95 -9.97 13.24
CA LEU A 241 11.50 -9.41 12.00
C LEU A 241 10.39 -9.22 10.97
N LEU A 242 10.51 -8.19 10.13
CA LEU A 242 9.69 -8.08 8.92
C LEU A 242 10.48 -8.70 7.77
N ALA A 243 9.99 -9.82 7.22
CA ALA A 243 10.58 -10.47 6.06
C ALA A 243 9.83 -10.09 4.79
N VAL A 244 10.56 -9.66 3.76
CA VAL A 244 10.02 -9.32 2.43
C VAL A 244 10.80 -10.09 1.36
N PHE A 245 10.09 -10.64 0.39
CA PHE A 245 10.68 -11.36 -0.73
C PHE A 245 10.15 -10.84 -2.07
N GLY A 246 11.04 -10.79 -3.05
CA GLY A 246 10.72 -10.52 -4.44
C GLY A 246 10.08 -9.15 -4.70
N GLY A 247 9.18 -9.08 -5.67
CA GLY A 247 8.64 -7.85 -6.25
C GLY A 247 9.28 -7.52 -7.60
N GLN A 248 9.05 -6.32 -8.11
CA GLN A 248 9.72 -5.81 -9.32
C GLN A 248 10.04 -4.32 -9.20
N ASP A 249 11.04 -3.87 -9.96
CA ASP A 249 11.54 -2.49 -9.98
C ASP A 249 11.14 -1.71 -11.26
N LEU A 250 10.07 -2.16 -11.93
CA LEU A 250 9.63 -1.81 -13.30
C LEU A 250 10.40 -2.45 -14.45
N ASN A 251 11.60 -2.94 -14.20
CA ASN A 251 12.49 -3.42 -15.25
C ASN A 251 12.77 -4.92 -15.08
N ASN A 252 12.88 -5.37 -13.84
CA ASN A 252 13.26 -6.74 -13.48
C ASN A 252 12.39 -7.25 -12.34
N ALA A 253 12.08 -8.55 -12.38
CA ALA A 253 11.61 -9.27 -11.22
C ALA A 253 12.78 -9.44 -10.22
N LEU A 254 12.49 -9.21 -8.94
CA LEU A 254 13.43 -9.33 -7.84
C LEU A 254 13.28 -10.71 -7.17
N GLY A 255 14.36 -11.24 -6.62
CA GLY A 255 14.40 -12.54 -5.92
C GLY A 255 15.22 -12.51 -4.64
N ASP A 256 15.50 -11.32 -4.13
CA ASP A 256 16.20 -11.11 -2.87
C ASP A 256 15.25 -11.30 -1.67
N LEU A 257 15.78 -11.86 -0.59
CA LEU A 257 15.16 -11.90 0.72
C LEU A 257 15.75 -10.77 1.57
N VAL A 258 14.90 -9.84 1.98
CA VAL A 258 15.29 -8.68 2.79
C VAL A 258 14.53 -8.67 4.10
N LEU A 259 15.26 -8.47 5.19
CA LEU A 259 14.75 -8.54 6.56
C LEU A 259 14.95 -7.18 7.23
N TYR A 260 13.90 -6.64 7.84
CA TYR A 260 14.03 -5.46 8.69
C TYR A 260 14.24 -5.86 10.14
N ASN A 261 15.37 -5.42 10.69
CA ASN A 261 15.71 -5.62 12.09
C ASN A 261 15.29 -4.39 12.91
N PHE A 262 14.21 -4.52 13.67
CA PHE A 262 13.66 -3.44 14.50
C PHE A 262 14.58 -3.00 15.64
N SER A 263 15.47 -3.88 16.12
CA SER A 263 16.45 -3.53 17.17
C SER A 263 17.60 -2.69 16.61
N ALA A 264 18.03 -2.98 15.38
CA ALA A 264 19.09 -2.24 14.69
C ALA A 264 18.57 -1.03 13.90
N ASN A 265 17.26 -0.99 13.61
CA ASN A 265 16.62 -0.06 12.68
C ASN A 265 17.23 -0.07 11.27
N THR A 266 17.57 -1.24 10.76
CA THR A 266 18.20 -1.43 9.45
C THR A 266 17.58 -2.57 8.67
N TRP A 267 17.66 -2.47 7.34
CA TRP A 267 17.44 -3.61 6.46
C TRP A 267 18.71 -4.46 6.30
N GLU A 268 18.52 -5.75 6.12
CA GLU A 268 19.57 -6.72 5.82
C GLU A 268 19.13 -7.60 4.66
N SER A 269 20.00 -7.79 3.66
CA SER A 269 19.76 -8.74 2.56
C SER A 269 20.42 -10.07 2.89
N TRP A 270 19.68 -11.16 2.75
CA TRP A 270 20.15 -12.52 3.02
C TRP A 270 20.21 -13.30 1.72
N ASP A 271 21.42 -13.61 1.27
CA ASP A 271 21.66 -14.45 0.09
C ASP A 271 21.74 -15.92 0.52
N LEU A 272 20.70 -16.68 0.20
CA LEU A 272 20.53 -18.07 0.63
C LEU A 272 20.44 -18.98 -0.60
N SER A 273 20.96 -20.19 -0.48
CA SER A 273 20.85 -21.20 -1.52
C SER A 273 20.57 -22.58 -0.90
N PRO A 274 19.55 -23.31 -1.40
CA PRO A 274 18.60 -22.93 -2.46
C PRO A 274 17.65 -21.80 -2.02
N ALA A 275 17.03 -21.12 -3.00
CA ALA A 275 16.04 -20.07 -2.77
C ALA A 275 14.98 -20.06 -3.90
N PRO A 276 13.80 -19.46 -3.66
CA PRO A 276 12.79 -19.29 -4.71
C PRO A 276 13.32 -18.41 -5.85
N ALA A 277 12.88 -18.69 -7.08
CA ALA A 277 13.19 -17.82 -8.22
C ALA A 277 12.60 -16.41 -8.06
N ALA A 278 13.25 -15.41 -8.68
CA ALA A 278 12.79 -14.03 -8.72
C ALA A 278 11.38 -13.92 -9.29
N ARG A 279 10.51 -13.16 -8.60
CA ARG A 279 9.07 -13.12 -8.88
C ARG A 279 8.37 -11.94 -8.25
N HIS A 280 7.20 -11.59 -8.79
CA HIS A 280 6.31 -10.58 -8.23
C HIS A 280 4.85 -11.02 -8.28
N SER A 281 3.97 -10.21 -7.69
CA SER A 281 2.52 -10.45 -7.62
C SER A 281 2.18 -11.81 -7.00
N HIS A 282 3.02 -12.27 -6.07
CA HIS A 282 2.83 -13.49 -5.28
C HIS A 282 2.28 -13.13 -3.90
N VAL A 283 1.97 -14.13 -3.08
CA VAL A 283 1.50 -13.94 -1.71
C VAL A 283 2.50 -14.49 -0.71
N ALA A 284 2.46 -13.95 0.50
CA ALA A 284 3.18 -14.51 1.62
C ALA A 284 2.36 -14.37 2.91
N VAL A 285 2.50 -15.34 3.81
CA VAL A 285 1.89 -15.34 5.14
C VAL A 285 2.92 -15.75 6.20
N ALA A 286 2.73 -15.29 7.44
CA ALA A 286 3.49 -15.80 8.57
C ALA A 286 2.87 -17.13 9.05
N TRP A 287 3.69 -18.14 9.29
CA TRP A 287 3.28 -19.43 9.85
C TRP A 287 4.39 -19.99 10.74
N ALA A 288 4.08 -20.21 12.02
CA ALA A 288 5.02 -20.79 13.00
C ALA A 288 6.40 -20.09 13.06
N GLY A 289 6.44 -18.76 12.94
CA GLY A 289 7.69 -17.97 12.93
C GLY A 289 8.44 -17.99 11.59
N SER A 290 7.88 -18.62 10.56
CA SER A 290 8.42 -18.72 9.20
C SER A 290 7.58 -17.91 8.21
N LEU A 291 8.20 -17.49 7.10
CA LEU A 291 7.52 -16.87 5.97
C LEU A 291 7.14 -17.95 4.96
N VAL A 292 5.85 -18.14 4.69
CA VAL A 292 5.38 -19.05 3.63
C VAL A 292 5.02 -18.23 2.41
N LEU A 293 5.60 -18.58 1.26
CA LEU A 293 5.43 -17.91 -0.03
C LEU A 293 4.77 -18.85 -1.03
N MET A 294 3.86 -18.31 -1.85
CA MET A 294 3.19 -19.08 -2.89
C MET A 294 2.98 -18.29 -4.18
N GLY A 295 3.24 -18.96 -5.30
CA GLY A 295 2.92 -18.50 -6.64
C GLY A 295 3.69 -17.27 -7.11
N GLY A 296 3.11 -16.51 -8.03
CA GLY A 296 3.69 -15.31 -8.65
C GLY A 296 3.95 -15.46 -10.14
N GLU A 297 4.43 -14.36 -10.72
CA GLU A 297 4.98 -14.29 -12.06
C GLU A 297 6.51 -14.22 -11.99
N LEU A 298 7.19 -15.09 -12.73
CA LEU A 298 8.65 -15.12 -12.83
C LEU A 298 9.15 -14.09 -13.86
N ALA A 299 10.46 -13.88 -13.90
CA ALA A 299 11.10 -12.95 -14.84
C ALA A 299 10.84 -13.25 -16.33
N ASP A 300 10.53 -14.51 -16.69
CA ASP A 300 10.20 -14.92 -18.05
C ASP A 300 8.69 -14.78 -18.38
N GLY A 301 7.89 -14.25 -17.45
CA GLY A 301 6.44 -14.09 -17.58
C GLY A 301 5.64 -15.36 -17.26
N SER A 302 6.30 -16.47 -16.92
CA SER A 302 5.60 -17.69 -16.52
C SER A 302 4.95 -17.53 -15.14
N LEU A 303 3.77 -18.14 -14.98
CA LEU A 303 3.08 -18.18 -13.70
C LEU A 303 3.36 -19.51 -13.01
N ILE A 304 3.65 -19.44 -11.72
CA ILE A 304 4.09 -20.59 -10.92
C ILE A 304 3.14 -20.82 -9.73
N ASN A 305 3.21 -22.01 -9.14
CA ASN A 305 2.37 -22.48 -8.03
C ASN A 305 3.16 -23.27 -6.97
N ASP A 306 4.49 -23.11 -6.95
CA ASP A 306 5.33 -23.67 -5.90
C ASP A 306 5.02 -23.03 -4.54
N VAL A 307 5.34 -23.76 -3.48
CA VAL A 307 5.20 -23.29 -2.09
C VAL A 307 6.55 -23.42 -1.41
N TRP A 308 7.03 -22.30 -0.88
CA TRP A 308 8.30 -22.21 -0.16
C TRP A 308 8.06 -21.72 1.26
N ALA A 309 8.89 -22.19 2.20
CA ALA A 309 8.94 -21.68 3.56
C ALA A 309 10.35 -21.19 3.88
N PHE A 310 10.46 -19.97 4.40
CA PHE A 310 11.70 -19.43 4.95
C PHE A 310 11.64 -19.44 6.47
N SER A 311 12.61 -20.10 7.10
CA SER A 311 12.82 -20.02 8.54
C SER A 311 14.01 -19.11 8.85
N PRO A 312 13.85 -18.08 9.72
CA PRO A 312 14.95 -17.21 10.12
C PRO A 312 15.87 -17.83 11.18
N LEU A 313 15.62 -19.07 11.64
CA LEU A 313 16.41 -19.70 12.69
C LEU A 313 17.84 -20.05 12.22
N GLY A 314 18.81 -19.90 13.13
CA GLY A 314 20.22 -20.17 12.85
C GLY A 314 20.80 -19.14 11.87
N ARG A 315 21.13 -19.59 10.65
CA ARG A 315 21.61 -18.74 9.54
C ARG A 315 20.55 -18.45 8.48
N GLY A 316 19.30 -18.87 8.73
CA GLY A 316 18.24 -18.84 7.73
C GLY A 316 18.33 -19.99 6.74
N HIS A 317 17.18 -20.51 6.33
CA HIS A 317 17.10 -21.44 5.22
C HIS A 317 15.72 -21.40 4.57
N TRP A 318 15.70 -21.74 3.28
CA TRP A 318 14.48 -22.01 2.52
C TRP A 318 14.22 -23.51 2.43
N GLU A 319 12.95 -23.88 2.54
CA GLU A 319 12.44 -25.22 2.33
C GLU A 319 11.38 -25.19 1.23
N LEU A 320 11.53 -26.05 0.22
CA LEU A 320 10.51 -26.24 -0.82
C LEU A 320 9.44 -27.21 -0.30
N LEU A 321 8.29 -26.68 0.09
CA LEU A 321 7.17 -27.49 0.62
C LEU A 321 6.39 -28.18 -0.49
N ALA A 322 6.25 -27.54 -1.66
CA ALA A 322 5.59 -28.13 -2.81
C ALA A 322 6.24 -27.66 -4.12
N PRO A 323 6.75 -28.57 -4.97
CA PRO A 323 7.30 -28.20 -6.27
C PRO A 323 6.20 -27.74 -7.25
N PRO A 324 6.59 -27.03 -8.34
CA PRO A 324 5.65 -26.67 -9.40
C PRO A 324 4.96 -27.89 -9.98
N ALA A 325 3.66 -27.79 -10.26
CA ALA A 325 2.84 -28.87 -10.83
C ALA A 325 2.87 -30.22 -10.06
N SER A 326 3.23 -30.20 -8.78
CA SER A 326 3.35 -31.39 -7.92
C SER A 326 2.03 -32.14 -7.67
N SER A 327 0.89 -31.49 -7.89
CA SER A 327 -0.43 -32.10 -7.74
C SER A 327 -1.45 -31.54 -8.72
N SER A 328 -2.27 -32.42 -9.30
CA SER A 328 -3.46 -32.04 -10.07
C SER A 328 -4.57 -31.44 -9.20
N SER A 329 -4.50 -31.60 -7.87
CA SER A 329 -5.43 -30.99 -6.91
C SER A 329 -5.06 -29.55 -6.52
N GLY A 330 -3.88 -29.08 -6.90
CA GLY A 330 -3.41 -27.73 -6.64
C GLY A 330 -3.92 -26.70 -7.65
N PRO A 331 -3.79 -25.41 -7.36
CA PRO A 331 -4.05 -24.38 -8.34
C PRO A 331 -3.08 -24.49 -9.52
N PRO A 332 -3.46 -24.02 -10.73
CA PRO A 332 -2.47 -23.73 -11.77
C PRO A 332 -1.50 -22.62 -11.31
N GLY A 333 -0.53 -22.27 -12.14
CA GLY A 333 0.28 -21.06 -11.92
C GLY A 333 -0.59 -19.81 -11.76
N LEU A 334 -0.35 -19.02 -10.72
CA LEU A 334 -1.21 -17.89 -10.34
C LEU A 334 -0.40 -16.65 -9.93
N ALA A 335 -0.91 -15.47 -10.27
CA ALA A 335 -0.40 -14.18 -9.78
C ALA A 335 -1.54 -13.20 -9.48
N GLY A 336 -1.33 -12.24 -8.57
CA GLY A 336 -2.34 -11.28 -8.14
C GLY A 336 -3.52 -11.91 -7.38
N HIS A 337 -3.33 -13.14 -6.89
CA HIS A 337 -4.29 -13.84 -6.04
C HIS A 337 -4.17 -13.36 -4.58
N ALA A 338 -5.14 -13.72 -3.75
CA ALA A 338 -5.09 -13.45 -2.32
C ALA A 338 -4.94 -14.75 -1.52
N ALA A 339 -4.34 -14.65 -0.33
CA ALA A 339 -4.19 -15.77 0.57
C ALA A 339 -4.45 -15.40 2.02
N ALA A 340 -4.88 -16.39 2.81
CA ALA A 340 -5.09 -16.26 4.25
C ALA A 340 -4.79 -17.59 4.94
N LEU A 341 -4.20 -17.50 6.14
CA LEU A 341 -3.98 -18.65 7.01
C LEU A 341 -5.24 -18.92 7.85
N VAL A 342 -5.70 -20.17 7.84
CA VAL A 342 -6.87 -20.63 8.59
C VAL A 342 -6.43 -21.70 9.59
N ASP A 343 -6.75 -21.46 10.86
CA ASP A 343 -6.48 -22.36 11.99
C ASP A 343 -5.01 -22.79 12.14
N ASP A 344 -4.07 -21.95 11.69
CA ASP A 344 -2.62 -22.21 11.67
C ASP A 344 -2.19 -23.49 10.93
N VAL A 345 -3.08 -24.03 10.09
CA VAL A 345 -2.88 -25.32 9.39
C VAL A 345 -3.12 -25.19 7.89
N TRP A 346 -4.06 -24.35 7.46
CA TRP A 346 -4.47 -24.29 6.06
C TRP A 346 -4.15 -22.93 5.45
N LEU A 347 -3.31 -22.91 4.41
CA LEU A 347 -3.14 -21.76 3.54
C LEU A 347 -4.25 -21.79 2.48
N TYR A 348 -5.25 -20.92 2.59
CA TYR A 348 -6.26 -20.72 1.56
C TYR A 348 -5.77 -19.75 0.51
N VAL A 349 -6.03 -20.05 -0.77
CA VAL A 349 -5.67 -19.23 -1.93
C VAL A 349 -6.90 -19.04 -2.81
N SER A 350 -7.20 -17.79 -3.18
CA SER A 350 -8.36 -17.44 -4.00
C SER A 350 -8.02 -16.48 -5.14
N GLY A 351 -8.65 -16.73 -6.28
CA GLY A 351 -8.62 -15.88 -7.46
C GLY A 351 -7.24 -15.67 -8.07
N GLY A 352 -6.96 -14.46 -8.55
CA GLY A 352 -5.77 -14.10 -9.34
C GLY A 352 -5.92 -14.40 -10.82
N ARG A 353 -4.85 -14.16 -11.59
CA ARG A 353 -4.76 -14.53 -13.00
C ARG A 353 -3.97 -15.83 -13.19
N THR A 354 -4.40 -16.64 -14.13
CA THR A 354 -3.73 -17.85 -14.61
C THR A 354 -3.18 -17.60 -16.03
N GLN A 355 -2.55 -18.62 -16.63
CA GLN A 355 -2.09 -18.56 -18.02
C GLN A 355 -3.25 -18.42 -19.03
N HIS A 356 -4.47 -18.83 -18.63
CA HIS A 356 -5.64 -18.89 -19.51
C HIS A 356 -6.76 -17.92 -19.09
N ASP A 357 -6.83 -17.57 -17.81
CA ASP A 357 -7.90 -16.77 -17.23
C ASP A 357 -7.33 -15.54 -16.51
N LEU A 358 -7.75 -14.34 -16.90
CA LEU A 358 -7.34 -13.10 -16.23
C LEU A 358 -7.96 -12.95 -14.83
N PHE A 359 -9.09 -13.60 -14.59
CA PHE A 359 -9.85 -13.53 -13.34
C PHE A 359 -10.31 -14.94 -12.95
N SER A 360 -9.46 -15.67 -12.24
CA SER A 360 -9.82 -16.96 -11.65
C SER A 360 -10.87 -16.76 -10.56
N SER A 361 -11.82 -17.69 -10.48
CA SER A 361 -12.71 -17.87 -9.33
C SER A 361 -12.36 -19.10 -8.50
N GLY A 362 -11.18 -19.68 -8.73
CA GLY A 362 -10.71 -20.87 -8.04
C GLY A 362 -10.49 -20.61 -6.55
N LEU A 363 -10.76 -21.63 -5.74
CA LEU A 363 -10.47 -21.65 -4.31
C LEU A 363 -9.75 -22.96 -3.99
N PHE A 364 -8.55 -22.84 -3.42
CA PHE A 364 -7.68 -23.95 -3.08
C PHE A 364 -7.18 -23.78 -1.65
N ARG A 365 -6.78 -24.88 -1.03
CA ARG A 365 -6.09 -24.84 0.26
C ARG A 365 -4.91 -25.79 0.28
N PHE A 366 -3.82 -25.35 0.89
CA PHE A 366 -2.62 -26.14 1.12
C PHE A 366 -2.49 -26.46 2.60
N ARG A 367 -2.32 -27.74 2.94
CA ARG A 367 -2.05 -28.14 4.32
C ARG A 367 -0.59 -27.84 4.63
N LEU A 368 -0.34 -26.99 5.62
CA LEU A 368 0.99 -26.72 6.14
C LEU A 368 1.34 -27.80 7.17
N ASP A 369 2.38 -28.57 6.88
CA ASP A 369 2.90 -29.61 7.76
C ASP A 369 4.43 -29.59 7.70
N SER A 370 5.05 -29.36 8.85
CA SER A 370 6.51 -29.31 8.99
C SER A 370 7.18 -30.69 8.95
N THR A 371 6.41 -31.78 8.96
CA THR A 371 6.94 -33.15 9.13
C THR A 371 6.81 -34.02 7.88
N SER A 372 5.78 -33.82 7.06
CA SER A 372 5.44 -34.73 5.96
C SER A 372 5.47 -34.12 4.56
N GLY A 373 5.77 -32.82 4.45
CA GLY A 373 5.55 -32.06 3.23
C GLY A 373 4.05 -31.80 3.03
N GLY A 374 3.69 -30.56 2.71
CA GLY A 374 2.28 -30.20 2.60
C GLY A 374 1.61 -30.77 1.35
N TYR A 375 0.27 -30.66 1.29
CA TYR A 375 -0.49 -31.11 0.13
C TYR A 375 -1.67 -30.18 -0.20
N TRP A 376 -2.08 -30.20 -1.46
CA TRP A 376 -3.16 -29.36 -1.99
C TRP A 376 -4.51 -30.05 -1.98
N GLU A 377 -5.55 -29.25 -1.71
CA GLU A 377 -6.95 -29.61 -1.94
C GLU A 377 -7.68 -28.49 -2.68
N GLN A 378 -8.45 -28.86 -3.72
CA GLN A 378 -9.42 -27.95 -4.32
C GLN A 378 -10.64 -27.82 -3.40
N VAL A 379 -11.03 -26.59 -3.11
CA VAL A 379 -12.20 -26.31 -2.28
C VAL A 379 -13.41 -26.13 -3.18
N ILE A 380 -14.29 -27.14 -3.20
CA ILE A 380 -15.55 -27.08 -3.94
C ILE A 380 -16.61 -26.41 -3.07
N PRO A 381 -17.17 -25.25 -3.45
CA PRO A 381 -18.26 -24.62 -2.71
C PRO A 381 -19.52 -25.50 -2.68
N ALA A 382 -20.14 -25.61 -1.51
CA ALA A 382 -21.45 -26.21 -1.34
C ALA A 382 -22.60 -25.26 -1.77
N GLY A 383 -22.29 -23.97 -1.92
CA GLY A 383 -23.16 -23.01 -2.60
C GLY A 383 -22.65 -21.57 -2.53
N GLY A 384 -23.48 -20.66 -3.02
CA GLY A 384 -23.04 -19.32 -3.39
C GLY A 384 -22.15 -19.32 -4.63
N ARG A 385 -21.64 -18.15 -5.01
CA ARG A 385 -20.77 -17.98 -6.17
C ARG A 385 -19.41 -17.44 -5.72
N PRO A 386 -18.29 -18.13 -6.04
CA PRO A 386 -16.97 -17.59 -5.75
C PRO A 386 -16.70 -16.33 -6.61
N PRO A 387 -16.09 -15.28 -6.04
CA PRO A 387 -15.74 -14.10 -6.81
C PRO A 387 -14.60 -14.41 -7.79
N ALA A 388 -14.78 -14.04 -9.06
CA ALA A 388 -13.69 -14.02 -10.05
C ALA A 388 -12.96 -12.67 -9.94
N ALA A 389 -11.78 -12.64 -9.33
CA ALA A 389 -11.10 -11.39 -9.02
C ALA A 389 -9.56 -11.51 -9.00
N THR A 390 -8.88 -10.39 -9.25
CA THR A 390 -7.42 -10.25 -9.09
C THR A 390 -7.10 -8.92 -8.38
N GLY A 391 -6.01 -8.88 -7.63
CA GLY A 391 -5.65 -7.72 -6.79
C GLY A 391 -6.67 -7.44 -5.67
N HIS A 392 -7.44 -8.45 -5.24
CA HIS A 392 -8.26 -8.37 -4.05
C HIS A 392 -7.43 -8.74 -2.82
N SER A 393 -7.94 -8.45 -1.63
CA SER A 393 -7.35 -8.90 -0.38
C SER A 393 -8.23 -9.98 0.25
N MET A 394 -7.63 -10.82 1.10
CA MET A 394 -8.35 -11.86 1.82
C MET A 394 -7.83 -11.96 3.25
N VAL A 395 -8.74 -12.01 4.23
CA VAL A 395 -8.42 -12.22 5.64
C VAL A 395 -9.34 -13.28 6.24
N PHE A 396 -8.88 -13.94 7.31
CA PHE A 396 -9.68 -14.92 8.05
C PHE A 396 -10.18 -14.33 9.36
N HIS A 397 -11.48 -14.48 9.63
CA HIS A 397 -12.11 -14.12 10.89
C HIS A 397 -12.61 -15.39 11.60
N ALA A 398 -11.88 -15.80 12.64
CA ALA A 398 -12.15 -17.04 13.36
C ALA A 398 -13.54 -17.11 14.03
N PRO A 399 -14.03 -16.07 14.73
CA PRO A 399 -15.36 -16.11 15.36
C PRO A 399 -16.52 -16.36 14.40
N SER A 400 -16.45 -15.83 13.17
CA SER A 400 -17.47 -16.09 12.13
C SER A 400 -17.12 -17.25 11.19
N ARG A 401 -15.98 -17.93 11.41
CA ARG A 401 -15.45 -18.99 10.54
C ARG A 401 -15.47 -18.60 9.07
N ALA A 402 -15.08 -17.36 8.79
CA ALA A 402 -15.24 -16.76 7.46
C ALA A 402 -13.92 -16.27 6.89
N LEU A 403 -13.68 -16.56 5.62
CA LEU A 403 -12.76 -15.76 4.81
C LEU A 403 -13.53 -14.53 4.32
N LEU A 404 -12.96 -13.34 4.52
CA LEU A 404 -13.45 -12.09 3.97
C LEU A 404 -12.59 -11.77 2.75
N VAL A 405 -13.21 -11.67 1.57
CA VAL A 405 -12.58 -11.23 0.33
C VAL A 405 -13.09 -9.83 0.02
N HIS A 406 -12.19 -8.85 -0.13
CA HIS A 406 -12.57 -7.46 -0.35
C HIS A 406 -11.92 -6.86 -1.60
N GLY A 407 -12.72 -6.12 -2.36
CA GLY A 407 -12.30 -5.33 -3.51
C GLY A 407 -11.74 -6.17 -4.67
N GLY A 408 -10.78 -5.58 -5.39
CA GLY A 408 -10.10 -6.15 -6.55
C GLY A 408 -10.70 -5.76 -7.89
N HIS A 409 -10.01 -6.15 -8.96
CA HIS A 409 -10.55 -6.09 -10.33
C HIS A 409 -11.40 -7.31 -10.63
N ARG A 410 -12.54 -7.10 -11.29
CA ARG A 410 -13.48 -8.14 -11.70
C ARG A 410 -13.93 -7.95 -13.14
N PRO A 411 -14.31 -9.04 -13.84
CA PRO A 411 -14.96 -8.91 -15.13
C PRO A 411 -16.33 -8.24 -14.95
N SER A 412 -16.58 -7.15 -15.68
CA SER A 412 -17.89 -6.49 -15.76
C SER A 412 -18.67 -7.02 -16.96
N THR A 413 -18.00 -7.04 -18.12
CA THR A 413 -18.47 -7.67 -19.36
C THR A 413 -17.32 -8.48 -19.96
N ALA A 414 -17.56 -9.20 -21.04
CA ALA A 414 -16.52 -10.01 -21.69
C ALA A 414 -15.26 -9.23 -22.12
N ARG A 415 -15.33 -7.89 -22.25
CA ARG A 415 -14.21 -7.04 -22.70
C ARG A 415 -13.69 -6.07 -21.65
N PHE A 416 -14.41 -5.86 -20.56
CA PHE A 416 -14.10 -4.80 -19.61
C PHE A 416 -14.03 -5.34 -18.19
N SER A 417 -13.04 -4.84 -17.44
CA SER A 417 -12.93 -5.07 -16.01
C SER A 417 -13.26 -3.81 -15.23
N VAL A 418 -13.78 -3.98 -14.02
CA VAL A 418 -14.06 -2.89 -13.09
C VAL A 418 -13.40 -3.18 -11.76
N ARG A 419 -13.03 -2.11 -11.05
CA ARG A 419 -12.73 -2.22 -9.63
C ARG A 419 -14.03 -2.34 -8.87
N VAL A 420 -14.02 -3.04 -7.74
CA VAL A 420 -15.20 -3.14 -6.88
C VAL A 420 -14.84 -2.77 -5.44
N ASN A 421 -15.84 -2.43 -4.65
CA ASN A 421 -15.76 -2.22 -3.20
C ASN A 421 -16.59 -3.26 -2.41
N SER A 422 -17.03 -4.34 -3.07
CA SER A 422 -17.82 -5.38 -2.42
C SER A 422 -16.96 -6.23 -1.49
N THR A 423 -17.63 -6.84 -0.50
CA THR A 423 -17.04 -7.81 0.41
C THR A 423 -17.82 -9.11 0.32
N GLU A 424 -17.11 -10.18 -0.01
CA GLU A 424 -17.63 -11.55 -0.04
C GLU A 424 -17.14 -12.33 1.17
N LEU A 425 -18.02 -13.18 1.68
CA LEU A 425 -17.71 -14.11 2.74
C LEU A 425 -17.74 -15.54 2.23
N PHE A 426 -16.74 -16.32 2.63
CA PHE A 426 -16.76 -17.77 2.48
C PHE A 426 -16.71 -18.43 3.86
N HIS A 427 -17.77 -19.16 4.22
CA HIS A 427 -17.78 -19.94 5.45
C HIS A 427 -16.89 -21.18 5.26
N VAL A 428 -15.81 -21.30 6.02
CA VAL A 428 -14.78 -22.34 5.77
C VAL A 428 -15.27 -23.76 6.04
N ASP A 429 -16.10 -23.95 7.08
CA ASP A 429 -16.61 -25.28 7.43
C ASP A 429 -17.81 -25.71 6.57
N ARG A 430 -18.74 -24.77 6.29
CA ARG A 430 -19.95 -25.03 5.48
C ARG A 430 -19.71 -24.94 3.98
N ARG A 431 -18.62 -24.30 3.56
CA ARG A 431 -18.22 -24.05 2.18
C ARG A 431 -19.25 -23.26 1.37
N VAL A 432 -19.84 -22.24 1.97
CA VAL A 432 -20.86 -21.39 1.33
C VAL A 432 -20.30 -19.99 1.12
N TRP A 433 -20.40 -19.50 -0.12
CA TRP A 433 -20.13 -18.11 -0.47
C TRP A 433 -21.37 -17.24 -0.28
N THR A 434 -21.17 -15.99 0.11
CA THR A 434 -22.22 -14.96 0.11
C THR A 434 -21.59 -13.58 -0.10
N THR A 435 -22.36 -12.64 -0.63
CA THR A 435 -21.95 -11.24 -0.74
C THR A 435 -22.69 -10.45 0.32
N LEU A 436 -21.96 -9.63 1.08
CA LEU A 436 -22.58 -8.76 2.07
C LEU A 436 -23.42 -7.68 1.39
N LYS A 437 -24.69 -7.57 1.79
CA LYS A 437 -25.54 -6.44 1.40
C LYS A 437 -24.98 -5.19 2.10
N GLY A 438 -24.27 -4.35 1.36
CA GLY A 438 -23.72 -3.10 1.90
C GLY A 438 -24.85 -2.21 2.41
N ARG A 439 -24.80 -1.83 3.70
CA ARG A 439 -25.78 -0.92 4.29
C ARG A 439 -25.38 0.55 4.18
N ASP A 440 -24.08 0.85 4.04
CA ASP A 440 -23.55 2.21 4.13
C ASP A 440 -22.57 2.52 3.00
N GLY A 441 -23.09 3.10 1.91
CA GLY A 441 -22.30 3.57 0.77
C GLY A 441 -21.44 4.82 1.03
N LEU A 442 -21.31 5.27 2.29
CA LEU A 442 -20.63 6.52 2.64
C LEU A 442 -19.42 6.38 3.58
N GLN A 443 -19.30 5.30 4.36
CA GLN A 443 -18.21 5.15 5.34
C GLN A 443 -17.12 4.15 4.93
N GLY A 444 -17.40 3.30 3.94
CA GLY A 444 -16.44 2.33 3.42
C GLY A 444 -15.52 2.90 2.34
N PRO A 445 -14.46 2.16 1.99
CA PRO A 445 -13.61 2.50 0.87
C PRO A 445 -14.37 2.48 -0.46
N ARG A 446 -14.00 3.39 -1.37
CA ARG A 446 -14.36 3.30 -2.79
C ARG A 446 -13.72 2.09 -3.46
N GLU A 447 -14.19 1.79 -4.67
CA GLU A 447 -13.72 0.70 -5.51
C GLU A 447 -12.21 0.74 -5.69
N ARG A 448 -11.55 -0.39 -5.42
CA ARG A 448 -10.08 -0.45 -5.42
C ARG A 448 -9.55 -1.84 -5.73
N ALA A 449 -8.30 -1.89 -6.17
CA ALA A 449 -7.54 -3.12 -6.32
C ALA A 449 -6.11 -2.93 -5.80
N PHE A 450 -5.38 -4.04 -5.61
CA PHE A 450 -4.00 -4.06 -5.13
C PHE A 450 -3.79 -3.30 -3.81
N HIS A 451 -4.81 -3.27 -2.97
CA HIS A 451 -4.75 -2.79 -1.59
C HIS A 451 -4.36 -3.95 -0.67
N THR A 452 -4.06 -3.64 0.58
CA THR A 452 -3.85 -4.66 1.61
C THR A 452 -5.02 -4.67 2.60
N ALA A 453 -5.29 -5.83 3.18
CA ALA A 453 -6.17 -5.97 4.32
C ALA A 453 -5.45 -6.77 5.40
N SER A 454 -5.62 -6.37 6.65
CA SER A 454 -5.02 -7.05 7.82
C SER A 454 -6.00 -7.04 8.98
N VAL A 455 -5.97 -8.10 9.79
CA VAL A 455 -6.79 -8.17 11.01
C VAL A 455 -5.99 -7.60 12.17
N LEU A 456 -6.52 -6.55 12.81
CA LEU A 456 -5.99 -5.96 14.03
C LEU A 456 -7.13 -5.90 15.06
N GLY A 457 -7.02 -6.68 16.13
CA GLY A 457 -8.09 -6.84 17.11
C GLY A 457 -9.38 -7.35 16.45
N ASN A 458 -10.47 -6.59 16.59
CA ASN A 458 -11.78 -6.92 16.01
C ASN A 458 -12.03 -6.21 14.67
N TYR A 459 -10.98 -5.72 14.02
CA TYR A 459 -11.10 -4.94 12.80
C TYR A 459 -10.32 -5.56 11.66
N MET A 460 -10.92 -5.57 10.48
CA MET A 460 -10.18 -5.62 9.23
C MET A 460 -9.80 -4.20 8.85
N VAL A 461 -8.51 -3.95 8.72
CA VAL A 461 -7.95 -2.65 8.32
C VAL A 461 -7.53 -2.74 6.86
N VAL A 462 -8.09 -1.85 6.04
CA VAL A 462 -7.79 -1.75 4.60
C VAL A 462 -6.98 -0.48 4.34
N TYR A 463 -5.85 -0.60 3.65
CA TYR A 463 -5.00 0.55 3.35
C TYR A 463 -4.59 0.59 1.87
N GLY A 464 -4.61 1.82 1.33
CA GLY A 464 -4.18 2.13 -0.03
C GLY A 464 -5.01 1.43 -1.11
N GLY A 465 -4.38 1.23 -2.26
CA GLY A 465 -5.00 0.60 -3.43
C GLY A 465 -4.97 1.49 -4.67
N ASN A 466 -4.98 0.82 -5.82
CA ASN A 466 -5.23 1.43 -7.11
C ASN A 466 -6.71 1.80 -7.16
N VAL A 467 -6.97 3.08 -7.38
CA VAL A 467 -8.31 3.67 -7.43
C VAL A 467 -8.46 4.44 -8.73
N HIS A 468 -9.70 4.79 -9.09
CA HIS A 468 -10.00 5.67 -10.19
C HIS A 468 -11.03 6.68 -9.71
N THR A 469 -10.55 7.82 -9.21
CA THR A 469 -11.37 9.00 -8.95
C THR A 469 -11.04 10.04 -10.02
N HIS A 470 -12.08 10.65 -10.60
CA HIS A 470 -11.97 11.63 -11.68
C HIS A 470 -12.87 12.86 -11.41
N TYR A 471 -12.78 13.88 -12.27
CA TYR A 471 -13.50 15.17 -12.23
C TYR A 471 -13.02 16.19 -11.20
N GLN A 472 -13.18 15.90 -9.92
CA GLN A 472 -12.78 16.84 -8.85
C GLN A 472 -11.34 16.58 -8.41
N GLU A 473 -10.91 15.32 -8.50
CA GLU A 473 -9.61 14.85 -8.06
C GLU A 473 -9.18 13.72 -9.00
N GLU A 474 -8.00 13.82 -9.64
CA GLU A 474 -7.42 12.75 -10.46
C GLU A 474 -6.52 11.86 -9.63
N LYS A 475 -7.15 10.99 -8.83
CA LYS A 475 -6.44 10.15 -7.84
C LYS A 475 -6.34 8.70 -8.33
N CYS A 476 -5.11 8.22 -8.49
CA CYS A 476 -4.81 6.86 -8.94
C CYS A 476 -4.30 5.93 -7.84
N TYR A 477 -3.80 6.49 -6.76
CA TYR A 477 -3.20 5.78 -5.65
C TYR A 477 -3.74 6.34 -4.34
N GLU A 478 -4.44 5.48 -3.62
CA GLU A 478 -5.11 5.82 -2.37
C GLU A 478 -4.12 5.93 -1.20
N ASP A 479 -4.32 6.94 -0.35
CA ASP A 479 -3.61 7.17 0.92
C ASP A 479 -4.49 6.94 2.15
N GLY A 480 -5.80 6.76 1.96
CA GLY A 480 -6.75 6.47 3.03
C GLY A 480 -6.56 5.10 3.68
N ILE A 481 -6.86 5.06 4.98
CA ILE A 481 -6.96 3.86 5.81
C ILE A 481 -8.41 3.70 6.31
N PHE A 482 -8.93 2.48 6.21
CA PHE A 482 -10.35 2.18 6.44
C PHE A 482 -10.49 1.04 7.45
N PHE A 483 -11.47 1.16 8.35
CA PHE A 483 -11.69 0.21 9.43
C PHE A 483 -13.05 -0.48 9.25
N TYR A 484 -13.02 -1.80 9.13
CA TYR A 484 -14.22 -2.63 9.07
C TYR A 484 -14.31 -3.47 10.34
N HIS A 485 -15.32 -3.19 11.15
CA HIS A 485 -15.52 -3.91 12.40
C HIS A 485 -16.07 -5.31 12.13
N LEU A 486 -15.32 -6.35 12.50
CA LEU A 486 -15.61 -7.74 12.15
C LEU A 486 -16.80 -8.34 12.92
N GLY A 487 -17.07 -7.92 14.16
CA GLY A 487 -18.24 -8.40 14.92
C GLY A 487 -19.58 -7.82 14.41
N CYS A 488 -19.64 -6.49 14.27
CA CYS A 488 -20.82 -5.76 13.78
C CYS A 488 -20.96 -5.76 12.25
N HIS A 489 -19.91 -6.15 11.53
CA HIS A 489 -19.86 -6.19 10.08
C HIS A 489 -20.18 -4.84 9.40
N GLN A 490 -19.62 -3.76 9.93
CA GLN A 490 -19.82 -2.40 9.41
C GLN A 490 -18.50 -1.64 9.25
N TRP A 491 -18.46 -0.73 8.28
CA TRP A 491 -17.37 0.24 8.14
C TRP A 491 -17.49 1.32 9.23
N VAL A 492 -16.35 1.80 9.69
CA VAL A 492 -16.26 2.81 10.75
C VAL A 492 -15.33 3.93 10.31
N SER A 493 -15.74 5.17 10.58
CA SER A 493 -14.95 6.37 10.23
C SER A 493 -13.75 6.54 11.17
N GLY A 494 -12.55 6.21 10.69
CA GLY A 494 -11.32 6.39 11.46
C GLY A 494 -11.03 7.85 11.81
N ALA A 495 -11.36 8.80 10.93
CA ALA A 495 -11.12 10.22 11.18
C ALA A 495 -12.03 10.80 12.26
N GLU A 496 -13.26 10.31 12.37
CA GLU A 496 -14.22 10.77 13.38
C GLU A 496 -13.96 10.15 14.76
N LEU A 497 -13.43 8.92 14.80
CA LEU A 497 -13.10 8.21 16.04
C LEU A 497 -11.64 8.36 16.47
N ALA A 498 -10.80 9.00 15.66
CA ALA A 498 -9.43 9.28 16.04
C ALA A 498 -9.39 10.30 17.21
N PRO A 499 -8.46 10.13 18.17
CA PRO A 499 -8.25 11.12 19.22
C PRO A 499 -7.97 12.51 18.62
N PRO A 500 -8.52 13.60 19.20
CA PRO A 500 -8.22 14.95 18.73
C PRO A 500 -6.75 15.29 18.92
N GLY A 501 -6.19 16.09 18.01
CA GLY A 501 -4.82 16.61 18.13
C GLY A 501 -3.76 15.90 17.28
N THR A 502 -4.15 15.18 16.23
CA THR A 502 -3.20 14.66 15.23
C THR A 502 -2.42 15.81 14.59
N PRO A 503 -1.08 15.85 14.73
CA PRO A 503 -0.27 16.89 14.09
C PRO A 503 -0.41 16.86 12.56
N GLU A 504 -0.35 18.02 11.91
CA GLU A 504 -0.29 18.10 10.44
C GLU A 504 0.87 17.23 9.91
N GLY A 505 0.61 16.47 8.85
CA GLY A 505 1.58 15.53 8.27
C GLY A 505 1.71 14.16 8.97
N ARG A 506 1.01 13.94 10.10
CA ARG A 506 0.93 12.61 10.75
C ARG A 506 -0.38 11.87 10.47
N ALA A 507 -1.41 12.58 10.01
CA ALA A 507 -2.74 12.01 9.73
C ALA A 507 -2.76 11.11 8.48
N ALA A 508 -1.88 11.36 7.52
CA ALA A 508 -1.80 10.63 6.26
C ALA A 508 -0.33 10.41 5.86
N PRO A 509 -0.03 9.36 5.08
CA PRO A 509 1.30 9.18 4.52
C PRO A 509 1.61 10.27 3.48
N PRO A 510 2.88 10.50 3.11
CA PRO A 510 3.25 11.54 2.14
C PRO A 510 2.60 11.40 0.75
N SER A 511 2.16 10.20 0.39
CA SER A 511 1.49 9.90 -0.88
C SER A 511 0.86 8.51 -0.81
N GLY A 512 -0.29 8.36 -1.47
CA GLY A 512 -1.00 7.10 -1.58
C GLY A 512 -0.23 6.06 -2.38
N ARG A 513 -0.56 4.77 -2.20
CA ARG A 513 0.16 3.67 -2.88
C ARG A 513 -0.68 2.40 -3.02
N TYR A 514 -0.26 1.52 -3.93
CA TYR A 514 -0.81 0.18 -4.07
C TYR A 514 0.29 -0.87 -4.31
N SER A 515 -0.09 -2.15 -4.28
CA SER A 515 0.82 -3.30 -4.42
C SER A 515 2.03 -3.24 -3.46
N HIS A 516 1.78 -2.75 -2.24
CA HIS A 516 2.74 -2.71 -1.14
C HIS A 516 2.62 -3.96 -0.28
N VAL A 517 3.65 -4.24 0.52
CA VAL A 517 3.57 -5.25 1.58
C VAL A 517 2.92 -4.62 2.81
N ALA A 518 2.02 -5.33 3.46
CA ALA A 518 1.50 -4.94 4.78
C ALA A 518 1.63 -6.09 5.78
N ALA A 519 2.02 -5.77 7.01
CA ALA A 519 2.18 -6.73 8.09
C ALA A 519 1.82 -6.12 9.45
N VAL A 520 1.34 -6.93 10.37
CA VAL A 520 0.93 -6.48 11.72
C VAL A 520 2.04 -6.75 12.74
N LEU A 521 2.47 -5.69 13.42
CA LEU A 521 3.42 -5.74 14.53
C LEU A 521 2.67 -5.54 15.86
N GLY A 522 2.79 -6.50 16.76
CA GLY A 522 2.27 -6.40 18.13
C GLY A 522 0.75 -6.20 18.25
N GLY A 523 -0.01 -6.45 17.18
CA GLY A 523 -1.47 -6.24 17.13
C GLY A 523 -1.92 -4.78 17.06
N SER A 524 -1.00 -3.81 17.16
CA SER A 524 -1.31 -2.38 17.28
C SER A 524 -0.66 -1.52 16.19
N VAL A 525 0.29 -2.05 15.43
CA VAL A 525 1.00 -1.33 14.39
C VAL A 525 0.85 -2.04 13.06
N LEU A 526 0.38 -1.31 12.06
CA LEU A 526 0.38 -1.74 10.66
C LEU A 526 1.66 -1.24 9.99
N LEU A 527 2.52 -2.17 9.58
CA LEU A 527 3.72 -1.90 8.80
C LEU A 527 3.38 -1.91 7.31
N VAL A 528 3.97 -0.99 6.54
CA VAL A 528 3.77 -0.85 5.09
C VAL A 528 5.13 -0.68 4.42
N ALA A 529 5.52 -1.63 3.58
CA ALA A 529 6.80 -1.60 2.87
C ALA A 529 6.61 -1.55 1.34
N GLY A 530 7.35 -0.66 0.69
CA GLY A 530 7.36 -0.50 -0.76
C GLY A 530 6.00 -0.13 -1.36
N GLY A 531 5.71 -0.63 -2.56
CA GLY A 531 4.51 -0.31 -3.33
C GLY A 531 4.76 0.72 -4.43
N TYR A 532 3.68 1.27 -4.98
CA TYR A 532 3.74 2.09 -6.18
C TYR A 532 2.91 3.36 -6.10
N SER A 533 3.51 4.48 -6.54
CA SER A 533 2.90 5.81 -6.65
C SER A 533 3.46 6.54 -7.89
N GLY A 534 3.31 5.93 -9.06
CA GLY A 534 3.97 6.38 -10.30
C GLY A 534 5.42 5.90 -10.46
N ARG A 535 6.03 5.44 -9.37
CA ARG A 535 7.31 4.73 -9.30
C ARG A 535 7.29 3.71 -8.16
N PRO A 536 8.09 2.64 -8.22
CA PRO A 536 8.31 1.77 -7.08
C PRO A 536 8.85 2.55 -5.88
N ARG A 537 8.49 2.10 -4.68
CA ARG A 537 8.93 2.69 -3.42
C ARG A 537 9.84 1.74 -2.64
N GLY A 538 10.79 2.32 -1.91
CA GLY A 538 11.78 1.63 -1.07
C GLY A 538 11.77 2.16 0.37
N ASP A 539 10.60 2.54 0.87
CA ASP A 539 10.39 3.02 2.24
C ASP A 539 9.61 1.98 3.08
N LEU A 540 9.76 2.09 4.40
CA LEU A 540 8.99 1.39 5.42
C LEU A 540 8.28 2.42 6.28
N MET A 541 6.96 2.34 6.32
CA MET A 541 6.09 3.19 7.13
C MET A 541 5.37 2.34 8.17
N ALA A 542 4.96 2.97 9.27
CA ALA A 542 4.14 2.36 10.29
C ALA A 542 2.92 3.24 10.57
N TYR A 543 1.75 2.64 10.70
CA TYR A 543 0.56 3.28 11.23
C TYR A 543 0.21 2.65 12.57
N LYS A 544 0.17 3.46 13.63
CA LYS A 544 -0.28 3.00 14.93
C LYS A 544 -1.79 3.15 15.02
N VAL A 545 -2.50 2.06 15.25
CA VAL A 545 -3.96 2.11 15.22
C VAL A 545 -4.54 2.88 16.42
N PRO A 546 -5.70 3.55 16.24
CA PRO A 546 -6.41 4.19 17.34
C PRO A 546 -6.80 3.22 18.47
N PRO A 547 -7.06 3.74 19.69
CA PRO A 547 -7.44 2.92 20.85
C PRO A 547 -8.68 2.05 20.65
N PHE A 548 -9.62 2.48 19.80
CA PHE A 548 -10.83 1.70 19.49
C PHE A 548 -10.53 0.39 18.74
N VAL A 549 -9.40 0.33 18.01
CA VAL A 549 -8.93 -0.89 17.35
C VAL A 549 -8.13 -1.75 18.30
N PHE A 550 -7.18 -1.12 18.99
CA PHE A 550 -6.31 -1.76 19.96
C PHE A 550 -5.97 -0.79 21.07
N GLN A 551 -6.20 -1.21 22.31
CA GLN A 551 -5.82 -0.47 23.49
C GLN A 551 -4.66 -1.17 24.19
N ALA A 552 -3.58 -0.43 24.44
CA ALA A 552 -2.46 -0.97 25.19
C ALA A 552 -2.88 -1.28 26.65
N PRO A 553 -2.58 -2.47 27.18
CA PRO A 553 -2.89 -2.82 28.56
C PRO A 553 -2.00 -2.00 29.51
N ALA A 554 -2.58 -1.02 30.21
CA ALA A 554 -1.85 -0.28 31.24
C ALA A 554 -1.82 -1.11 32.55
N PRO A 555 -0.63 -1.35 33.14
CA PRO A 555 -0.47 -2.24 34.30
C PRO A 555 -1.23 -1.80 35.55
N ASP A 556 -1.59 -0.52 35.66
CA ASP A 556 -2.22 0.06 36.86
C ASP A 556 -3.64 0.64 36.63
N TYR A 557 -4.17 0.61 35.40
CA TYR A 557 -5.51 1.15 35.12
C TYR A 557 -6.13 0.60 33.83
N HIS A 558 -7.28 -0.07 33.92
CA HIS A 558 -8.13 -0.31 32.75
C HIS A 558 -8.87 0.98 32.40
N LEU A 559 -8.23 1.87 31.63
CA LEU A 559 -8.89 3.04 31.07
C LEU A 559 -9.92 2.54 30.08
N ASP A 560 -11.20 2.80 30.31
CA ASP A 560 -12.20 2.59 29.27
C ASP A 560 -12.00 3.68 28.22
N TYR A 561 -11.46 3.35 27.04
CA TYR A 561 -11.20 4.35 26.01
C TYR A 561 -12.50 5.03 25.53
N CYS A 562 -13.66 4.37 25.67
CA CYS A 562 -14.95 4.98 25.34
C CYS A 562 -15.22 6.24 26.18
N SER A 563 -14.67 6.31 27.40
CA SER A 563 -14.78 7.50 28.26
C SER A 563 -14.11 8.75 27.68
N MET A 564 -13.23 8.61 26.66
CA MET A 564 -12.66 9.73 25.92
C MET A 564 -13.72 10.44 25.06
N TYR A 565 -14.80 9.75 24.69
CA TYR A 565 -15.91 10.34 23.95
C TYR A 565 -16.85 11.06 24.90
N THR A 566 -16.81 12.39 24.86
CA THR A 566 -17.67 13.26 25.69
C THR A 566 -19.00 13.61 25.01
N ASP A 567 -19.15 13.27 23.73
CA ASP A 567 -20.34 13.54 22.92
C ASP A 567 -21.08 12.24 22.57
N HIS A 568 -22.41 12.25 22.78
CA HIS A 568 -23.28 11.11 22.50
C HIS A 568 -23.22 10.67 21.03
N SER A 569 -23.14 11.63 20.09
CA SER A 569 -23.18 11.32 18.66
C SER A 569 -21.89 10.64 18.19
N VAL A 570 -20.74 10.98 18.77
CA VAL A 570 -19.46 10.30 18.50
C VAL A 570 -19.43 8.94 19.16
N CYS A 571 -19.81 8.85 20.45
CA CYS A 571 -19.89 7.58 21.18
C CYS A 571 -20.76 6.54 20.47
N SER A 572 -21.91 6.97 19.92
CA SER A 572 -22.85 6.08 19.23
C SER A 572 -22.36 5.57 17.87
N ARG A 573 -21.30 6.15 17.30
CA ARG A 573 -20.69 5.71 16.04
C ARG A 573 -19.65 4.61 16.26
N ASP A 574 -19.11 4.50 17.47
CA ASP A 574 -18.18 3.43 17.84
C ASP A 574 -18.97 2.18 18.23
N PRO A 575 -18.89 1.07 17.47
CA PRO A 575 -19.61 -0.18 17.77
C PRO A 575 -19.24 -0.83 19.10
N GLU A 576 -18.08 -0.51 19.66
CA GLU A 576 -17.58 -1.11 20.90
C GLU A 576 -17.95 -0.27 22.13
N CYS A 577 -18.55 0.92 21.94
CA CYS A 577 -18.96 1.84 23.00
C CYS A 577 -20.49 1.96 23.13
N SER A 578 -20.98 2.50 24.25
CA SER A 578 -22.40 2.71 24.51
C SER A 578 -22.60 3.90 25.44
N TRP A 579 -23.59 4.74 25.15
CA TRP A 579 -23.90 5.92 25.95
C TRP A 579 -24.90 5.60 27.06
N CYS A 580 -24.50 5.80 28.32
CA CYS A 580 -25.31 5.44 29.47
C CYS A 580 -25.03 6.34 30.67
N GLN A 581 -26.06 6.62 31.46
CA GLN A 581 -25.94 7.42 32.69
C GLN A 581 -25.21 8.76 32.47
N GLY A 582 -25.30 9.33 31.26
CA GLY A 582 -24.67 10.61 30.91
C GLY A 582 -23.19 10.54 30.50
N ALA A 583 -22.63 9.33 30.32
CA ALA A 583 -21.25 9.15 29.87
C ALA A 583 -21.15 8.02 28.82
N CYS A 584 -20.10 8.07 28.01
CA CYS A 584 -19.75 6.99 27.10
C CYS A 584 -18.91 5.94 27.83
N GLN A 585 -19.26 4.66 27.68
CA GLN A 585 -18.55 3.54 28.28
C GLN A 585 -18.52 2.32 27.34
N ALA A 586 -17.57 1.41 27.56
CA ALA A 586 -17.44 0.17 26.82
C ALA A 586 -18.73 -0.65 26.93
N ALA A 587 -19.17 -1.21 25.79
CA ALA A 587 -20.33 -2.06 25.77
C ALA A 587 -20.07 -3.31 26.65
N PRO A 588 -20.97 -3.64 27.60
CA PRO A 588 -20.76 -4.78 28.48
C PRO A 588 -20.79 -6.09 27.67
N PRO A 589 -20.05 -7.14 28.10
CA PRO A 589 -20.00 -8.41 27.38
C PRO A 589 -21.39 -9.04 27.20
N PRO A 590 -21.61 -9.84 26.13
CA PRO A 590 -22.85 -10.57 25.92
C PRO A 590 -23.21 -11.44 27.15
N GLY A 591 -24.44 -11.31 27.66
CA GLY A 591 -24.93 -12.10 28.81
C GLY A 591 -24.93 -11.38 30.17
N THR A 592 -24.58 -10.09 30.20
CA THR A 592 -24.78 -9.23 31.39
C THR A 592 -26.28 -8.95 31.63
N PRO A 593 -26.76 -8.89 32.90
CA PRO A 593 -28.18 -8.74 33.19
C PRO A 593 -28.82 -7.49 32.57
N LEU A 594 -30.07 -7.62 32.11
CA LEU A 594 -30.90 -6.53 31.60
C LEU A 594 -30.97 -5.37 32.62
N GLY A 595 -30.27 -4.29 32.31
CA GLY A 595 -30.10 -3.11 33.17
C GLY A 595 -28.77 -2.38 32.95
N ALA A 596 -27.74 -3.06 32.44
CA ALA A 596 -26.52 -2.45 31.96
C ALA A 596 -26.68 -2.11 30.47
N CYS A 597 -26.46 -0.84 30.12
CA CYS A 597 -26.32 -0.27 28.77
C CYS A 597 -26.84 -1.06 27.56
N PRO A 598 -27.82 -0.53 26.80
CA PRO A 598 -28.10 -1.08 25.48
C PRO A 598 -26.81 -1.00 24.64
N ALA A 599 -26.43 -2.13 24.05
CA ALA A 599 -25.31 -2.18 23.11
C ALA A 599 -25.51 -1.11 22.01
N ALA A 600 -24.40 -0.54 21.52
CA ALA A 600 -24.41 0.30 20.32
C ALA A 600 -25.15 -0.41 19.17
N SER A 601 -25.46 0.35 18.11
CA SER A 601 -26.21 -0.09 16.91
C SER A 601 -25.51 -1.18 16.07
N CYS A 602 -24.81 -2.12 16.70
CA CYS A 602 -24.21 -3.31 16.16
C CYS A 602 -25.28 -4.31 15.73
N LEU A 603 -25.59 -4.33 14.44
CA LEU A 603 -26.61 -5.22 13.88
C LEU A 603 -26.11 -6.65 13.65
N GLY A 604 -24.79 -6.85 13.69
CA GLY A 604 -24.14 -8.12 13.43
C GLY A 604 -24.31 -8.62 12.00
N LEU A 605 -23.79 -9.83 11.74
CA LEU A 605 -23.77 -10.42 10.40
C LEU A 605 -25.17 -10.66 9.81
N GLY A 606 -26.13 -11.07 10.64
CA GLY A 606 -27.43 -11.60 10.18
C GLY A 606 -28.13 -10.69 9.18
N ARG A 607 -28.26 -9.40 9.49
CA ARG A 607 -29.00 -8.43 8.64
C ARG A 607 -28.33 -8.12 7.30
N LEU A 608 -27.08 -8.55 7.11
CA LEU A 608 -26.30 -8.34 5.88
C LEU A 608 -26.32 -9.55 4.95
N LEU A 609 -26.80 -10.70 5.45
CA LEU A 609 -26.89 -11.94 4.67
C LEU A 609 -28.06 -11.85 3.70
N GLY A 610 -27.75 -12.05 2.41
CA GLY A 610 -28.67 -11.74 1.33
C GLY A 610 -29.69 -12.82 1.01
N ASP A 611 -29.46 -14.05 1.45
CA ASP A 611 -30.21 -15.23 1.05
C ASP A 611 -30.31 -16.27 2.19
N CYS A 612 -31.27 -17.18 2.05
CA CYS A 612 -31.55 -18.22 3.04
C CYS A 612 -30.37 -19.18 3.27
N GLN A 613 -29.65 -19.54 2.19
CA GLN A 613 -28.54 -20.47 2.30
C GLN A 613 -27.41 -19.90 3.14
N ALA A 614 -27.03 -18.64 2.87
CA ALA A 614 -26.07 -17.89 3.67
C ALA A 614 -26.55 -17.74 5.12
N CYS A 615 -27.81 -17.35 5.33
CA CYS A 615 -28.40 -17.20 6.67
C CYS A 615 -28.24 -18.46 7.53
N LEU A 616 -28.55 -19.63 6.95
CA LEU A 616 -28.44 -20.91 7.65
C LEU A 616 -27.00 -21.39 7.79
N ALA A 617 -26.13 -21.12 6.80
CA ALA A 617 -24.72 -21.50 6.86
C ALA A 617 -23.98 -20.78 7.99
N PHE A 618 -24.26 -19.49 8.18
CA PHE A 618 -23.66 -18.65 9.23
C PHE A 618 -24.42 -18.70 10.57
N SER A 619 -25.52 -19.44 10.66
CA SER A 619 -26.21 -19.64 11.94
C SER A 619 -25.42 -20.60 12.84
N SER A 620 -25.11 -20.15 14.06
CA SER A 620 -24.47 -21.00 15.07
C SER A 620 -25.38 -21.25 16.28
N PRO A 621 -25.56 -22.52 16.72
CA PRO A 621 -26.29 -22.82 17.97
C PRO A 621 -25.47 -22.47 19.22
N THR A 622 -24.14 -22.47 19.11
CA THR A 622 -23.22 -21.99 20.14
C THR A 622 -22.80 -20.58 19.75
N ALA A 623 -23.41 -19.55 20.35
CA ALA A 623 -23.09 -18.15 20.04
C ALA A 623 -21.63 -17.86 20.45
N PRO A 624 -20.69 -17.75 19.50
CA PRO A 624 -19.33 -17.36 19.84
C PRO A 624 -19.35 -15.90 20.31
N PRO A 625 -18.49 -15.48 21.24
CA PRO A 625 -18.30 -14.06 21.51
C PRO A 625 -18.02 -13.32 20.19
N ARG A 626 -18.86 -12.32 19.85
CA ARG A 626 -18.74 -11.51 18.62
C ARG A 626 -18.90 -12.29 17.30
N GLY A 627 -19.27 -13.57 17.35
CA GLY A 627 -19.66 -14.37 16.19
C GLY A 627 -21.18 -14.34 15.95
N PRO A 628 -21.65 -14.85 14.81
CA PRO A 628 -23.08 -14.93 14.56
C PRO A 628 -23.73 -15.91 15.55
N GLY A 629 -24.80 -15.45 16.21
CA GLY A 629 -25.65 -16.30 17.05
C GLY A 629 -26.57 -17.19 16.22
N THR A 630 -27.66 -17.64 16.84
CA THR A 630 -28.67 -18.44 16.10
C THR A 630 -29.51 -17.53 15.20
N LEU A 631 -29.39 -17.74 13.90
CA LEU A 631 -30.09 -16.98 12.87
C LEU A 631 -31.26 -17.77 12.29
N GLY A 632 -32.21 -17.06 11.70
CA GLY A 632 -33.33 -17.61 10.97
C GLY A 632 -33.67 -16.76 9.76
N TRP A 633 -34.09 -17.43 8.68
CA TRP A 633 -34.57 -16.75 7.47
C TRP A 633 -36.07 -16.47 7.59
N CYS A 634 -36.45 -15.20 7.50
CA CYS A 634 -37.84 -14.78 7.38
C CYS A 634 -38.22 -14.78 5.90
N VAL A 635 -39.11 -15.69 5.51
CA VAL A 635 -39.59 -15.80 4.12
C VAL A 635 -40.40 -14.57 3.71
N HIS A 636 -41.16 -13.97 4.62
CA HIS A 636 -42.04 -12.83 4.31
C HIS A 636 -41.25 -11.58 3.91
N ASN A 637 -40.16 -11.29 4.61
CA ASN A 637 -39.35 -10.09 4.41
C ASN A 637 -38.03 -10.37 3.70
N GLU A 638 -37.82 -11.59 3.20
CA GLU A 638 -36.58 -12.03 2.55
C GLU A 638 -35.30 -11.58 3.30
N SER A 639 -35.32 -11.78 4.62
CA SER A 639 -34.29 -11.26 5.52
C SER A 639 -33.84 -12.31 6.54
N CYS A 640 -32.55 -12.25 6.89
CA CYS A 640 -31.97 -13.07 7.93
C CYS A 640 -31.92 -12.28 9.24
N LEU A 641 -32.50 -12.86 10.30
CA LEU A 641 -32.63 -12.21 11.61
C LEU A 641 -32.19 -13.16 12.73
N PRO A 642 -31.73 -12.63 13.88
CA PRO A 642 -31.60 -13.42 15.10
C PRO A 642 -32.94 -14.07 15.46
N ARG A 643 -32.95 -15.35 15.83
CA ARG A 643 -34.20 -16.06 16.19
C ARG A 643 -35.05 -15.39 17.29
N PRO A 644 -34.49 -14.74 18.33
CA PRO A 644 -35.29 -14.01 19.32
C PRO A 644 -36.10 -12.84 18.72
N GLU A 645 -35.71 -12.30 17.57
CA GLU A 645 -36.36 -11.17 16.88
C GLU A 645 -37.44 -11.61 15.88
N GLN A 646 -37.68 -12.92 15.71
CA GLN A 646 -38.68 -13.47 14.77
C GLN A 646 -40.08 -13.66 15.38
N ALA A 647 -40.28 -13.30 16.65
CA ALA A 647 -41.53 -13.49 17.39
C ALA A 647 -42.60 -12.44 17.06
#